data_AF-N4VZ40-F1
#
_entry.id   AF-N4VZ40-F1
#
_cell.length_a   1.000
_cell.length_b   1.000
_cell.length_c   1.000
_cell.angle_alpha   90.00
_cell.angle_beta   90.00
_cell.angle_gamma   90.00
#
_symmetry.space_group_name_H-M   'P 1'
#
loop_
_entity.id
_entity.type
_entity.pdbx_description
1 polymer ?
#
loop_
_entity_poly.entity_id
_entity_poly.type
_entity_poly.pdbx_seq_one_letter_code
_entity_poly.pdbx_strand_id
1 'polypeptide(L)'
;MASADNLGFKCAVITGGAGGIGKVMAQHFISKGKKVLLAGRTESKLEETTREIGAAGYYVLDTGNVAEIPGFIRKMTREHPELDCLVNNAGVQRPLEVLGDDDDFLAKADREIDINIRGPMHLALGLLPHLQTKDAALVVNVSSVLGFVPLSVANPVYNGTKAWLHFWSMNLRTQLKRAGSGVRVVEIAPPTVATDLHRERSDPDDNKKENNPDALSVDEFMEEVGRKLEEGEETIGPGTAGEVVDRWYGAFGEQYARAAEGNVFIDETPLTWPDAWDAGPTQSLQDDPNTMYAVAKSLEISNVKLCINASHLWSRQTLEDVRAFDEIMVQVGPLHVETGDEHVWSMPQLRLTVEAPRDEVTYIGNLRIGRFRVDTNLGSAFNHNLARQWLSDCRLGHESCLSSQVHELPTRVINVGTSLDSPSVSLFLSRGLKADYVALSHCWGGAISPLLTTDNLEAFQSCIPVAALPANFRDAITITRNLGIRHLWIDSLCIQQDSKSDWEVESKKMGLVYRNSTVTISAMVSTGSKEGILKSGDPIATRHAAASLPIYREGGEGLGKARQVTVYRMDPDEETLGALDLKCALTRRGWTLQEYMLSPRHILYGKDKIYWRCPGTFCSSDGLSFGNKTPQRTYATLSRVIYSDIMSHQPPLSADVNLVLQDYYELVSAYSARALTYGTDKLPAFSGLAQRLHPAIKGDYLAGIWTTDFRRGLLWTAEMRFCRRAPGPYRAPSWSWAVTDEMVLFEAPESILGPSPSSAKLMAYSVEPRVTGNPYGEVVSATLVLEALTKPLVRSSQIIATVSDPGTVGTVDYDEPAGPEDSVPRAYSSLFFMRPESGGDYLLSVITKPGGESDWDVDLGLFREEEYLLMLVHTDDSEPEDPEWSNSKAVCLVIRQARDGGPPGCYERVGFAKLQQPRLRWLETWQRRVLTLV
;
A
#
# COMPACT_ATOMS: atom_id res chain seq x y z
N MET A 1 -7.38 -30.15 53.57
CA MET A 1 -8.15 -30.57 52.37
C MET A 1 -7.30 -30.20 51.18
N ALA A 2 -6.87 -31.17 50.36
CA ALA A 2 -6.05 -30.90 49.19
C ALA A 2 -6.80 -29.94 48.25
N SER A 3 -6.17 -28.84 47.81
CA SER A 3 -6.78 -27.95 46.82
C SER A 3 -7.08 -28.79 45.57
N ALA A 4 -8.27 -28.60 44.99
CA ALA A 4 -8.61 -29.30 43.76
C ALA A 4 -7.57 -28.93 42.69
N ASP A 5 -6.95 -29.95 42.09
CA ASP A 5 -5.96 -29.79 41.02
C ASP A 5 -6.65 -29.27 39.75
N ASN A 6 -6.50 -27.97 39.50
CA ASN A 6 -7.12 -27.26 38.37
C ASN A 6 -6.19 -27.16 37.14
N LEU A 7 -5.00 -27.77 37.15
CA LEU A 7 -4.05 -27.68 36.03
C LEU A 7 -4.50 -28.45 34.78
N GLY A 8 -5.40 -29.42 34.92
CA GLY A 8 -6.05 -30.16 33.81
C GLY A 8 -5.18 -31.18 33.07
N PHE A 9 -3.91 -30.87 32.79
CA PHE A 9 -2.97 -31.76 32.09
C PHE A 9 -2.51 -32.93 32.98
N LYS A 10 -1.97 -34.00 32.38
CA LYS A 10 -1.52 -35.23 33.07
C LYS A 10 -0.02 -35.43 32.99
N CYS A 11 0.60 -35.09 31.87
CA CYS A 11 2.02 -35.30 31.62
C CYS A 11 2.67 -34.06 30.99
N ALA A 12 3.70 -33.54 31.66
CA ALA A 12 4.45 -32.37 31.21
C ALA A 12 5.89 -32.73 30.81
N VAL A 13 6.37 -32.12 29.72
CA VAL A 13 7.80 -32.05 29.42
C VAL A 13 8.33 -30.65 29.68
N ILE A 14 9.41 -30.52 30.46
CA ILE A 14 9.97 -29.24 30.88
C ILE A 14 11.39 -29.08 30.36
N THR A 15 11.59 -28.14 29.46
CA THR A 15 12.93 -27.77 28.96
C THR A 15 13.69 -26.94 30.00
N GLY A 16 15.00 -27.19 30.14
CA GLY A 16 15.76 -26.62 31.24
C GLY A 16 15.30 -27.11 32.62
N GLY A 17 14.63 -28.28 32.69
CA GLY A 17 14.01 -28.80 33.91
C GLY A 17 14.98 -29.30 34.98
N ALA A 18 16.29 -29.36 34.70
CA ALA A 18 17.32 -29.82 35.64
C ALA A 18 17.88 -28.72 36.56
N GLY A 19 17.39 -27.48 36.50
CA GLY A 19 17.89 -26.39 37.33
C GLY A 19 17.00 -25.14 37.35
N GLY A 20 17.30 -24.22 38.27
CA GLY A 20 16.59 -22.95 38.43
C GLY A 20 15.08 -23.10 38.52
N ILE A 21 14.35 -22.15 37.89
CA ILE A 21 12.89 -22.15 37.84
C ILE A 21 12.29 -23.39 37.16
N GLY A 22 12.99 -24.03 36.22
CA GLY A 22 12.53 -25.24 35.54
C GLY A 22 12.38 -26.44 36.49
N LYS A 23 13.37 -26.62 37.37
CA LYS A 23 13.34 -27.67 38.40
C LYS A 23 12.22 -27.44 39.42
N VAL A 24 12.01 -26.19 39.80
CA VAL A 24 10.99 -25.82 40.80
C VAL A 24 9.58 -26.03 40.24
N MET A 25 9.34 -25.66 38.97
CA MET A 25 8.08 -26.01 38.28
C MET A 25 7.88 -27.52 38.18
N ALA A 26 8.94 -28.30 37.92
CA ALA A 26 8.87 -29.76 37.90
C ALA A 26 8.44 -30.33 39.25
N GLN A 27 9.05 -29.86 40.35
CA GLN A 27 8.68 -30.25 41.72
C GLN A 27 7.23 -29.90 42.04
N HIS A 28 6.78 -28.70 41.66
CA HIS A 28 5.40 -28.28 41.87
C HIS A 28 4.42 -29.19 41.13
N PHE A 29 4.65 -29.48 39.84
CA PHE A 29 3.79 -30.38 39.08
C PHE A 29 3.79 -31.81 39.63
N ILE A 30 4.93 -32.34 40.08
CA ILE A 30 5.01 -33.65 40.74
C ILE A 30 4.20 -33.65 42.05
N SER A 31 4.26 -32.57 42.84
CA SER A 31 3.49 -32.43 44.08
C SER A 31 1.97 -32.43 43.84
N LYS A 32 1.54 -32.04 42.63
CA LYS A 32 0.15 -32.08 42.15
C LYS A 32 -0.20 -33.40 41.46
N GLY A 33 0.67 -34.41 41.54
CA GLY A 33 0.43 -35.74 40.98
C GLY A 33 0.61 -35.85 39.47
N LYS A 34 1.27 -34.87 38.83
CA LYS A 34 1.53 -34.89 37.38
C LYS A 34 2.77 -35.72 37.05
N LYS A 35 2.75 -36.38 35.89
CA LYS A 35 3.94 -37.05 35.33
C LYS A 35 4.84 -36.02 34.68
N VAL A 36 6.06 -35.82 35.19
CA VAL A 36 7.00 -34.83 34.63
C VAL A 36 8.20 -35.49 33.97
N LEU A 37 8.55 -35.02 32.77
CA LEU A 37 9.71 -35.41 31.98
C LEU A 37 10.66 -34.21 31.86
N LEU A 38 11.93 -34.41 32.18
CA LEU A 38 12.92 -33.33 32.13
C LEU A 38 13.65 -33.34 30.78
N ALA A 39 13.83 -32.17 30.16
CA ALA A 39 14.63 -32.02 28.95
C ALA A 39 15.74 -30.98 29.15
N GLY A 40 16.95 -31.27 28.68
CA GLY A 40 18.09 -30.35 28.80
C GLY A 40 19.39 -30.91 28.22
N ARG A 41 20.45 -30.11 28.26
CA ARG A 41 21.71 -30.44 27.57
C ARG A 41 22.65 -31.37 28.34
N THR A 42 22.65 -31.26 29.67
CA THR A 42 23.63 -31.94 30.52
C THR A 42 23.01 -33.20 31.12
N GLU A 43 23.34 -34.36 30.53
CA GLU A 43 22.78 -35.66 30.91
C GLU A 43 22.98 -35.99 32.39
N SER A 44 24.18 -35.77 32.94
CA SER A 44 24.47 -36.05 34.36
C SER A 44 23.58 -35.24 35.32
N LYS A 45 23.34 -33.95 35.03
CA LYS A 45 22.43 -33.10 35.82
C LYS A 45 20.97 -33.53 35.69
N LEU A 46 20.55 -33.94 34.50
CA LEU A 46 19.21 -34.46 34.27
C LEU A 46 18.98 -35.76 35.05
N GLU A 47 19.95 -36.67 35.03
CA GLU A 47 19.88 -37.94 35.74
C GLU A 47 19.82 -37.73 37.26
N GLU A 48 20.70 -36.87 37.79
CA GLU A 48 20.72 -36.50 39.20
C GLU A 48 19.39 -35.87 39.63
N THR A 49 18.93 -34.84 38.90
CA THR A 49 17.69 -34.12 39.23
C THR A 49 16.48 -35.03 39.12
N THR A 50 16.43 -35.91 38.11
CA THR A 50 15.32 -36.88 37.94
C THR A 50 15.19 -37.78 39.17
N ARG A 51 16.32 -38.27 39.70
CA ARG A 51 16.35 -39.06 40.93
C ARG A 51 15.98 -38.23 42.16
N GLU A 52 16.48 -37.01 42.25
CA GLU A 52 16.26 -36.11 43.38
C GLU A 52 14.79 -35.72 43.56
N ILE A 53 14.12 -35.30 42.48
CA ILE A 53 12.75 -34.78 42.55
C ILE A 53 11.69 -35.83 42.23
N GLY A 54 12.10 -37.04 41.84
CA GLY A 54 11.19 -38.12 41.46
C GLY A 54 10.49 -37.90 40.11
N ALA A 55 11.16 -37.28 39.14
CA ALA A 55 10.61 -37.12 37.79
C ALA A 55 10.51 -38.49 37.08
N ALA A 56 9.58 -38.62 36.14
CA ALA A 56 9.28 -39.90 35.48
C ALA A 56 10.32 -40.32 34.44
N GLY A 57 11.18 -39.40 34.02
CA GLY A 57 12.26 -39.65 33.06
C GLY A 57 12.91 -38.35 32.60
N TYR A 58 13.98 -38.49 31.82
CA TYR A 58 14.67 -37.36 31.21
C TYR A 58 15.09 -37.63 29.77
N TYR A 59 15.35 -36.55 29.05
CA TYR A 59 15.81 -36.57 27.68
C TYR A 59 16.89 -35.51 27.47
N VAL A 60 17.96 -35.90 26.79
CA VAL A 60 18.98 -34.97 26.34
C VAL A 60 18.45 -34.21 25.12
N LEU A 61 18.40 -32.89 25.22
CA LEU A 61 17.98 -31.98 24.15
C LEU A 61 18.67 -30.63 24.32
N ASP A 62 19.36 -30.17 23.27
CA ASP A 62 19.72 -28.77 23.13
C ASP A 62 18.61 -28.04 22.38
N THR A 63 17.91 -27.13 23.07
CA THR A 63 16.82 -26.36 22.45
C THR A 63 17.33 -25.36 21.41
N GLY A 64 18.63 -25.01 21.43
CA GLY A 64 19.26 -24.21 20.37
C GLY A 64 19.54 -25.03 19.10
N ASN A 65 19.64 -26.36 19.19
CA ASN A 65 19.85 -27.21 18.03
C ASN A 65 18.50 -27.63 17.40
N VAL A 66 17.93 -26.74 16.59
CA VAL A 66 16.61 -26.96 15.97
C VAL A 66 16.51 -28.20 15.09
N ALA A 67 17.63 -28.73 14.58
CA ALA A 67 17.66 -29.93 13.76
C ALA A 67 17.33 -31.21 14.54
N GLU A 68 17.61 -31.23 15.86
CA GLU A 68 17.34 -32.38 16.72
C GLU A 68 15.89 -32.45 17.19
N ILE A 69 15.20 -31.30 17.25
CA ILE A 69 13.84 -31.15 17.80
C ILE A 69 12.82 -32.10 17.13
N PRO A 70 12.74 -32.24 15.78
CA PRO A 70 11.80 -33.18 15.16
C PRO A 70 12.03 -34.64 15.58
N GLY A 71 13.29 -35.05 15.76
CA GLY A 71 13.65 -36.39 16.23
C GLY A 71 13.21 -36.62 17.67
N PHE A 72 13.47 -35.64 18.54
CA PHE A 72 13.02 -35.61 19.91
C PHE A 72 11.48 -35.72 20.02
N ILE A 73 10.74 -34.95 19.24
CA ILE A 73 9.26 -34.97 19.23
C ILE A 73 8.71 -36.33 18.82
N ARG A 74 9.25 -36.96 17.76
CA ARG A 74 8.86 -38.32 17.35
C ARG A 74 9.13 -39.36 18.43
N LYS A 75 10.28 -39.26 19.10
CA LYS A 75 10.62 -40.13 20.23
C LYS A 75 9.62 -39.93 21.38
N MET A 76 9.36 -38.67 21.73
CA MET A 76 8.54 -38.30 22.87
C MET A 76 7.10 -38.73 22.73
N THR A 77 6.47 -38.39 21.62
CA THR A 77 5.06 -38.73 21.35
C THR A 77 4.81 -40.23 21.20
N ARG A 78 5.84 -41.00 20.83
CA ARG A 78 5.78 -42.47 20.77
C ARG A 78 5.90 -43.11 22.15
N GLU A 79 6.84 -42.65 22.96
CA GLU A 79 7.11 -43.20 24.30
C GLU A 79 6.10 -42.70 25.34
N HIS A 80 5.57 -41.49 25.13
CA HIS A 80 4.63 -40.81 26.01
C HIS A 80 3.42 -40.31 25.21
N PRO A 81 2.55 -41.22 24.73
CA PRO A 81 1.33 -40.83 24.04
C PRO A 81 0.37 -40.03 24.92
N GLU A 82 0.56 -40.02 26.24
CA GLU A 82 -0.18 -39.23 27.22
C GLU A 82 0.32 -37.79 27.38
N LEU A 83 1.40 -37.39 26.69
CA LEU A 83 1.98 -36.04 26.80
C LEU A 83 0.94 -34.98 26.38
N ASP A 84 0.63 -34.06 27.30
CA ASP A 84 -0.35 -33.02 27.09
C ASP A 84 0.11 -31.63 27.58
N CYS A 85 1.30 -31.52 28.20
CA CYS A 85 1.87 -30.23 28.57
C CYS A 85 3.33 -30.06 28.09
N LEU A 86 3.61 -28.91 27.47
CA LEU A 86 4.96 -28.47 27.11
C LEU A 86 5.31 -27.22 27.91
N VAL A 87 6.44 -27.24 28.63
CA VAL A 87 7.01 -26.04 29.25
C VAL A 87 8.33 -25.66 28.57
N ASN A 88 8.27 -24.59 27.78
CA ASN A 88 9.40 -23.91 27.16
C ASN A 88 10.04 -22.97 28.19
N ASN A 89 10.97 -23.50 28.98
CA ASN A 89 11.66 -22.79 30.05
C ASN A 89 13.16 -22.62 29.80
N ALA A 90 13.77 -23.45 28.96
CA ALA A 90 15.19 -23.28 28.64
C ALA A 90 15.44 -21.87 28.06
N GLY A 91 16.42 -21.17 28.63
CA GLY A 91 16.78 -19.81 28.23
C GLY A 91 18.19 -19.43 28.64
N VAL A 92 18.76 -18.43 27.96
CA VAL A 92 20.06 -17.83 28.29
C VAL A 92 19.96 -16.31 28.21
N GLN A 93 20.73 -15.61 29.05
CA GLN A 93 20.87 -14.17 29.06
C GLN A 93 22.36 -13.82 29.06
N ARG A 94 22.84 -13.11 28.04
CA ARG A 94 24.25 -12.71 27.94
C ARG A 94 24.42 -11.19 28.06
N PRO A 95 25.46 -10.72 28.77
CA PRO A 95 25.80 -9.31 28.91
C PRO A 95 26.49 -8.77 27.65
N LEU A 96 25.77 -8.80 26.53
CA LEU A 96 26.28 -8.34 25.24
C LEU A 96 26.24 -6.81 25.18
N GLU A 97 27.38 -6.17 24.89
CA GLU A 97 27.51 -4.73 24.73
C GLU A 97 27.90 -4.38 23.29
N VAL A 98 27.10 -3.52 22.64
CA VAL A 98 27.25 -3.21 21.19
C VAL A 98 28.58 -2.52 20.88
N LEU A 99 29.11 -1.74 21.82
CA LEU A 99 30.39 -1.04 21.69
C LEU A 99 31.50 -1.70 22.52
N GLY A 100 31.28 -2.91 23.04
CA GLY A 100 32.27 -3.66 23.80
C GLY A 100 33.23 -4.45 22.91
N ASP A 101 34.37 -4.86 23.47
CA ASP A 101 35.42 -5.62 22.78
C ASP A 101 35.11 -7.15 22.69
N ASP A 102 33.86 -7.54 22.39
CA ASP A 102 33.46 -8.94 22.29
C ASP A 102 33.50 -9.43 20.83
N ASP A 103 34.65 -9.96 20.41
CA ASP A 103 34.88 -10.51 19.05
C ASP A 103 33.86 -11.61 18.66
N ASP A 104 33.19 -12.24 19.64
CA ASP A 104 32.19 -13.31 19.45
C ASP A 104 30.74 -12.82 19.66
N PHE A 105 30.50 -11.50 19.68
CA PHE A 105 29.18 -10.91 19.95
C PHE A 105 28.07 -11.56 19.11
N LEU A 106 28.27 -11.64 17.79
CA LEU A 106 27.24 -12.15 16.86
C LEU A 106 26.95 -13.63 17.10
N ALA A 107 27.98 -14.46 17.26
CA ALA A 107 27.79 -15.89 17.53
C ALA A 107 27.10 -16.14 18.89
N LYS A 108 27.39 -15.31 19.90
CA LYS A 108 26.68 -15.33 21.19
C LYS A 108 25.24 -14.83 21.05
N ALA A 109 24.99 -13.83 20.22
CA ALA A 109 23.65 -13.34 19.93
C ALA A 109 22.80 -14.41 19.24
N ASP A 110 23.33 -15.05 18.20
CA ASP A 110 22.64 -16.10 17.44
C ASP A 110 22.28 -17.29 18.33
N ARG A 111 23.23 -17.77 19.16
CA ARG A 111 22.94 -18.84 20.13
C ARG A 111 21.86 -18.45 21.15
N GLU A 112 21.79 -17.17 21.52
CA GLU A 112 20.75 -16.68 22.43
C GLU A 112 19.38 -16.64 21.74
N ILE A 113 19.31 -16.22 20.46
CA ILE A 113 18.12 -16.28 19.62
C ILE A 113 17.67 -17.74 19.41
N ASP A 114 18.58 -18.65 19.09
CA ASP A 114 18.25 -20.06 18.86
C ASP A 114 17.61 -20.70 20.10
N ILE A 115 18.21 -20.48 21.27
CA ILE A 115 17.73 -21.04 22.54
C ILE A 115 16.41 -20.40 22.98
N ASN A 116 16.30 -19.06 22.92
CA ASN A 116 15.16 -18.33 23.49
C ASN A 116 13.96 -18.18 22.53
N ILE A 117 14.18 -18.21 21.21
CA ILE A 117 13.15 -18.03 20.18
C ILE A 117 12.90 -19.34 19.42
N ARG A 118 13.92 -19.84 18.71
CA ARG A 118 13.70 -20.95 17.76
C ARG A 118 13.36 -22.24 18.48
N GLY A 119 14.04 -22.56 19.58
CA GLY A 119 13.75 -23.75 20.40
C GLY A 119 12.28 -23.84 20.82
N PRO A 120 11.76 -22.85 21.58
CA PRO A 120 10.36 -22.80 21.98
C PRO A 120 9.37 -22.88 20.81
N MET A 121 9.64 -22.15 19.72
CA MET A 121 8.80 -22.15 18.52
C MET A 121 8.72 -23.53 17.87
N HIS A 122 9.87 -24.17 17.64
CA HIS A 122 9.96 -25.49 17.00
C HIS A 122 9.35 -26.58 17.87
N LEU A 123 9.55 -26.54 19.19
CA LEU A 123 8.92 -27.48 20.13
C LEU A 123 7.40 -27.31 20.15
N ALA A 124 6.90 -26.08 20.26
CA ALA A 124 5.47 -25.80 20.30
C ALA A 124 4.78 -26.24 19.00
N LEU A 125 5.27 -25.81 17.84
CA LEU A 125 4.66 -26.16 16.55
C LEU A 125 4.79 -27.64 16.20
N GLY A 126 5.92 -28.26 16.54
CA GLY A 126 6.13 -29.68 16.27
C GLY A 126 5.30 -30.61 17.17
N LEU A 127 5.05 -30.23 18.43
CA LEU A 127 4.18 -30.97 19.34
C LEU A 127 2.70 -30.65 19.13
N LEU A 128 2.36 -29.54 18.49
CA LEU A 128 0.98 -29.09 18.34
C LEU A 128 0.03 -30.16 17.74
N PRO A 129 0.39 -30.91 16.68
CA PRO A 129 -0.48 -31.97 16.16
C PRO A 129 -0.79 -33.06 17.19
N HIS A 130 0.14 -33.36 18.10
CA HIS A 130 -0.07 -34.31 19.19
C HIS A 130 -0.92 -33.70 20.29
N LEU A 131 -0.61 -32.47 20.72
CA LEU A 131 -1.32 -31.76 21.78
C LEU A 131 -2.80 -31.52 21.43
N GLN A 132 -3.13 -31.29 20.15
CA GLN A 132 -4.51 -31.18 19.69
C GLN A 132 -5.34 -32.47 19.85
N THR A 133 -4.70 -33.62 20.08
CA THR A 133 -5.39 -34.88 20.38
C THR A 133 -5.77 -35.03 21.85
N LYS A 134 -5.45 -34.05 22.71
CA LYS A 134 -5.61 -34.11 24.16
C LYS A 134 -6.70 -33.16 24.63
N ASP A 135 -7.44 -33.58 25.66
CA ASP A 135 -8.59 -32.82 26.17
C ASP A 135 -8.20 -31.55 26.95
N ALA A 136 -7.01 -31.53 27.56
CA ALA A 136 -6.54 -30.45 28.43
C ALA A 136 -5.09 -30.06 28.13
N ALA A 137 -4.76 -29.92 26.84
CA ALA A 137 -3.39 -29.61 26.43
C ALA A 137 -2.96 -28.18 26.81
N LEU A 138 -1.70 -28.03 27.22
CA LEU A 138 -1.12 -26.78 27.68
C LEU A 138 0.28 -26.56 27.11
N VAL A 139 0.53 -25.37 26.58
CA VAL A 139 1.88 -24.88 26.24
C VAL A 139 2.21 -23.72 27.16
N VAL A 140 3.28 -23.82 27.92
CA VAL A 140 3.78 -22.77 28.81
C VAL A 140 5.09 -22.22 28.23
N ASN A 141 5.15 -20.91 27.97
CA ASN A 141 6.35 -20.22 27.52
C ASN A 141 6.89 -19.31 28.63
N VAL A 142 8.14 -19.49 29.03
CA VAL A 142 8.76 -18.63 30.05
C VAL A 142 9.52 -17.49 29.39
N SER A 143 8.94 -16.29 29.43
CA SER A 143 9.50 -15.06 28.90
C SER A 143 10.28 -14.28 29.97
N SER A 144 10.04 -12.98 30.11
CA SER A 144 10.59 -12.08 31.12
C SER A 144 9.85 -10.74 31.06
N VAL A 145 9.79 -10.01 32.18
CA VAL A 145 9.33 -8.61 32.21
C VAL A 145 10.12 -7.70 31.23
N LEU A 146 11.37 -8.04 30.92
CA LEU A 146 12.20 -7.34 29.93
C LEU A 146 11.69 -7.48 28.48
N GLY A 147 10.77 -8.41 28.22
CA GLY A 147 10.05 -8.49 26.96
C GLY A 147 8.93 -7.45 26.81
N PHE A 148 8.48 -6.86 27.92
CA PHE A 148 7.44 -5.83 27.97
C PHE A 148 8.05 -4.43 28.03
N VAL A 149 9.11 -4.26 28.82
CA VAL A 149 9.84 -2.99 28.96
C VAL A 149 11.35 -3.29 28.95
N PRO A 150 12.09 -2.88 27.90
CA PRO A 150 13.49 -3.23 27.78
C PRO A 150 14.37 -2.42 28.73
N LEU A 151 15.35 -3.08 29.35
CA LEU A 151 16.46 -2.39 30.01
C LEU A 151 17.45 -1.94 28.94
N SER A 152 17.22 -0.76 28.36
CA SER A 152 17.88 -0.29 27.13
C SER A 152 19.40 -0.08 27.23
N VAL A 153 19.98 -0.24 28.43
CA VAL A 153 21.42 -0.08 28.70
C VAL A 153 22.18 -1.41 28.75
N ALA A 154 21.50 -2.56 28.73
CA ALA A 154 22.16 -3.88 28.84
C ALA A 154 21.36 -5.01 28.18
N ASN A 155 22.06 -6.06 27.73
CA ASN A 155 21.49 -7.29 27.16
C ASN A 155 20.53 -7.06 25.98
N PRO A 156 20.91 -6.29 24.94
CA PRO A 156 20.00 -5.87 23.87
C PRO A 156 19.35 -7.07 23.16
N VAL A 157 20.11 -8.16 22.97
CA VAL A 157 19.62 -9.40 22.38
C VAL A 157 18.58 -10.06 23.28
N TYR A 158 18.85 -10.20 24.58
CA TYR A 158 17.92 -10.81 25.54
C TYR A 158 16.57 -10.11 25.55
N ASN A 159 16.56 -8.79 25.69
CA ASN A 159 15.33 -7.98 25.67
C ASN A 159 14.53 -8.27 24.39
N GLY A 160 15.20 -8.26 23.23
CA GLY A 160 14.59 -8.62 21.95
C GLY A 160 14.03 -10.04 21.91
N THR A 161 14.75 -11.03 22.43
CA THR A 161 14.26 -12.43 22.44
C THR A 161 13.03 -12.62 23.32
N LYS A 162 12.95 -11.92 24.46
CA LYS A 162 11.81 -12.00 25.36
C LYS A 162 10.60 -11.23 24.84
N ALA A 163 10.81 -10.10 24.16
CA ALA A 163 9.75 -9.39 23.45
C ALA A 163 9.18 -10.25 22.31
N TRP A 164 10.03 -10.94 21.55
CA TRP A 164 9.60 -11.89 20.53
C TRP A 164 8.75 -13.01 21.14
N LEU A 165 9.20 -13.62 22.24
CA LEU A 165 8.49 -14.73 22.87
C LEU A 165 7.13 -14.31 23.45
N HIS A 166 7.02 -13.07 23.94
CA HIS A 166 5.75 -12.48 24.36
C HIS A 166 4.77 -12.38 23.18
N PHE A 167 5.15 -11.67 22.12
CA PHE A 167 4.29 -11.52 20.94
C PHE A 167 3.98 -12.86 20.26
N TRP A 168 4.91 -13.80 20.27
CA TRP A 168 4.69 -15.16 19.77
C TRP A 168 3.63 -15.91 20.60
N SER A 169 3.75 -15.87 21.92
CA SER A 169 2.81 -16.54 22.84
C SER A 169 1.40 -16.00 22.67
N MET A 170 1.26 -14.68 22.55
CA MET A 170 0.00 -14.01 22.23
C MET A 170 -0.59 -14.53 20.91
N ASN A 171 0.16 -14.41 19.81
CA ASN A 171 -0.32 -14.80 18.49
C ASN A 171 -0.67 -16.29 18.39
N LEU A 172 0.15 -17.17 18.99
CA LEU A 172 -0.12 -18.60 19.03
C LEU A 172 -1.42 -18.88 19.78
N ARG A 173 -1.63 -18.26 20.95
CA ARG A 173 -2.87 -18.38 21.73
C ARG A 173 -4.10 -17.99 20.91
N THR A 174 -4.06 -16.83 20.27
CA THR A 174 -5.17 -16.32 19.44
C THR A 174 -5.45 -17.23 18.27
N GLN A 175 -4.44 -17.65 17.51
CA GLN A 175 -4.65 -18.50 16.33
C GLN A 175 -5.23 -19.86 16.71
N LEU A 176 -4.76 -20.47 17.80
CA LEU A 176 -5.31 -21.73 18.30
C LEU A 176 -6.77 -21.58 18.74
N LYS A 177 -7.08 -20.53 19.51
CA LYS A 177 -8.46 -20.24 19.94
C LYS A 177 -9.39 -20.05 18.73
N ARG A 178 -8.98 -19.28 17.72
CA ARG A 178 -9.76 -19.06 16.49
C ARG A 178 -9.96 -20.32 15.66
N ALA A 179 -8.99 -21.22 15.66
CA ALA A 179 -9.10 -22.52 15.00
C ALA A 179 -9.99 -23.52 15.78
N GLY A 180 -10.57 -23.12 16.92
CA GLY A 180 -11.35 -24.01 17.79
C GLY A 180 -10.49 -25.08 18.49
N SER A 181 -9.18 -24.85 18.60
CA SER A 181 -8.25 -25.77 19.27
C SER A 181 -8.44 -25.71 20.79
N GLY A 182 -8.50 -26.87 21.44
CA GLY A 182 -8.52 -26.97 22.91
C GLY A 182 -7.17 -26.75 23.60
N VAL A 183 -6.10 -26.51 22.83
CA VAL A 183 -4.75 -26.30 23.37
C VAL A 183 -4.63 -24.88 23.97
N ARG A 184 -4.36 -24.79 25.27
CA ARG A 184 -4.12 -23.54 25.98
C ARG A 184 -2.65 -23.10 25.86
N VAL A 185 -2.42 -21.79 25.83
CA VAL A 185 -1.07 -21.20 25.80
C VAL A 185 -0.93 -20.20 26.95
N VAL A 186 -0.01 -20.48 27.87
CA VAL A 186 0.31 -19.62 29.02
C VAL A 186 1.70 -19.03 28.85
N GLU A 187 1.85 -17.75 29.15
CA GLU A 187 3.14 -17.08 29.25
C GLU A 187 3.47 -16.81 30.73
N ILE A 188 4.70 -17.05 31.15
CA ILE A 188 5.22 -16.63 32.47
C ILE A 188 6.32 -15.61 32.24
N ALA A 189 6.14 -14.38 32.72
CA ALA A 189 7.03 -13.25 32.51
C ALA A 189 7.70 -12.82 33.83
N PRO A 190 8.74 -13.54 34.31
CA PRO A 190 9.35 -13.24 35.59
C PRO A 190 10.17 -11.93 35.59
N PRO A 191 10.30 -11.28 36.77
CA PRO A 191 11.38 -10.34 37.05
C PRO A 191 12.67 -11.12 37.34
N THR A 192 13.66 -10.49 37.97
CA THR A 192 14.87 -11.20 38.42
C THR A 192 14.52 -12.27 39.46
N VAL A 193 14.96 -13.51 39.25
CA VAL A 193 14.80 -14.64 40.18
C VAL A 193 16.17 -15.21 40.55
N ALA A 194 16.38 -15.51 41.83
CA ALA A 194 17.62 -16.04 42.40
C ALA A 194 17.94 -17.44 41.85
N THR A 195 18.61 -17.49 40.70
CA THR A 195 18.94 -18.71 39.94
C THR A 195 20.29 -18.55 39.25
N ASP A 196 20.81 -19.59 38.62
CA ASP A 196 22.11 -19.54 37.91
C ASP A 196 22.01 -18.94 36.49
N LEU A 197 20.99 -18.12 36.21
CA LEU A 197 20.79 -17.50 34.89
C LEU A 197 21.95 -16.56 34.51
N HIS A 198 22.56 -15.89 35.50
CA HIS A 198 23.61 -14.88 35.31
C HIS A 198 25.04 -15.46 35.27
N ARG A 199 25.20 -16.78 35.12
CA ARG A 199 26.50 -17.47 35.11
C ARG A 199 27.56 -16.95 34.12
N GLU A 200 27.15 -16.17 33.12
CA GLU A 200 28.02 -15.57 32.09
C GLU A 200 28.27 -14.06 32.33
N ARG A 201 27.87 -13.50 33.49
CA ARG A 201 28.16 -12.11 33.92
C ARG A 201 29.47 -12.02 34.71
N SER A 202 29.95 -10.79 34.90
CA SER A 202 31.14 -10.50 35.73
C SER A 202 30.97 -10.92 37.18
N ASP A 203 29.77 -10.76 37.73
CA ASP A 203 29.36 -11.34 39.01
C ASP A 203 28.20 -12.32 38.74
N PRO A 204 28.44 -13.64 38.76
CA PRO A 204 27.43 -14.64 38.44
C PRO A 204 26.38 -14.83 39.53
N ASP A 205 26.62 -14.27 40.73
CA ASP A 205 25.73 -14.36 41.89
C ASP A 205 25.04 -13.03 42.22
N ASP A 206 25.09 -12.04 41.31
CA ASP A 206 24.48 -10.71 41.46
C ASP A 206 22.94 -10.74 41.59
N ASN A 207 22.29 -11.84 41.19
CA ASN A 207 20.85 -12.05 41.31
C ASN A 207 20.44 -12.94 42.50
N LYS A 208 21.40 -13.44 43.29
CA LYS A 208 21.09 -14.24 44.49
C LYS A 208 20.46 -13.35 45.55
N LYS A 209 19.53 -13.89 46.35
CA LYS A 209 18.72 -13.10 47.31
C LYS A 209 19.60 -12.41 48.36
N GLU A 210 20.76 -12.98 48.67
CA GLU A 210 21.76 -12.44 49.59
C GLU A 210 22.44 -11.18 49.03
N ASN A 211 22.54 -11.06 47.70
CA ASN A 211 23.21 -9.96 46.99
C ASN A 211 22.22 -8.97 46.36
N ASN A 212 20.98 -9.39 46.09
CA ASN A 212 19.91 -8.56 45.53
C ASN A 212 18.58 -8.82 46.27
N PRO A 213 18.21 -7.94 47.23
CA PRO A 213 16.96 -8.07 47.99
C PRO A 213 15.70 -8.03 47.13
N ASP A 214 15.75 -7.39 45.96
CA ASP A 214 14.63 -7.23 45.04
C ASP A 214 14.42 -8.45 44.12
N ALA A 215 15.37 -9.40 44.10
CA ALA A 215 15.21 -10.65 43.37
C ALA A 215 14.18 -11.55 44.08
N LEU A 216 13.33 -12.24 43.32
CA LEU A 216 12.46 -13.27 43.89
C LEU A 216 13.27 -14.52 44.24
N SER A 217 12.99 -15.12 45.39
CA SER A 217 13.40 -16.50 45.64
C SER A 217 12.62 -17.45 44.73
N VAL A 218 13.16 -18.65 44.53
CA VAL A 218 12.47 -19.68 43.72
C VAL A 218 11.14 -20.11 44.32
N ASP A 219 11.01 -20.07 45.65
CA ASP A 219 9.78 -20.41 46.37
C ASP A 219 8.72 -19.32 46.18
N GLU A 220 9.08 -18.04 46.36
CA GLU A 220 8.20 -16.89 46.10
C GLU A 220 7.70 -16.89 44.65
N PHE A 221 8.59 -17.16 43.69
CA PHE A 221 8.23 -17.31 42.28
C PHE A 221 7.19 -18.40 42.06
N MET A 222 7.40 -19.61 42.62
CA MET A 222 6.53 -20.75 42.37
C MET A 222 5.20 -20.66 43.12
N GLU A 223 5.17 -20.04 44.30
CA GLU A 223 3.92 -19.80 45.03
C GLU A 223 2.96 -18.96 44.18
N GLU A 224 3.44 -17.85 43.62
CA GLU A 224 2.60 -16.98 42.81
C GLU A 224 2.27 -17.58 41.44
N VAL A 225 3.26 -18.14 40.75
CA VAL A 225 3.05 -18.79 39.45
C VAL A 225 2.10 -19.98 39.57
N GLY A 226 2.26 -20.81 40.60
CA GLY A 226 1.40 -21.97 40.84
C GLY A 226 -0.05 -21.56 41.09
N ARG A 227 -0.27 -20.55 41.94
CA ARG A 227 -1.60 -20.00 42.20
C ARG A 227 -2.25 -19.45 40.92
N LYS A 228 -1.54 -18.59 40.17
CA LYS A 228 -2.07 -17.97 38.94
C LYS A 228 -2.31 -19.00 37.81
N LEU A 229 -1.47 -20.03 37.70
CA LEU A 229 -1.69 -21.15 36.79
C LEU A 229 -2.98 -21.93 37.12
N GLU A 230 -3.25 -22.18 38.40
CA GLU A 230 -4.47 -22.86 38.86
C GLU A 230 -5.73 -22.01 38.72
N GLU A 231 -5.60 -20.68 38.83
CA GLU A 231 -6.67 -19.71 38.55
C GLU A 231 -6.94 -19.55 37.05
N GLY A 232 -6.01 -20.01 36.21
CA GLY A 232 -6.17 -20.07 34.77
C GLY A 232 -5.67 -18.85 34.02
N GLU A 233 -4.88 -17.98 34.66
CA GLU A 233 -4.27 -16.82 34.02
C GLU A 233 -3.41 -17.22 32.82
N GLU A 234 -3.54 -16.48 31.71
CA GLU A 234 -2.86 -16.79 30.47
C GLU A 234 -1.52 -16.05 30.31
N THR A 235 -1.30 -14.96 31.06
CA THR A 235 -0.01 -14.24 31.12
C THR A 235 0.31 -13.90 32.57
N ILE A 236 1.34 -14.52 33.13
CA ILE A 236 1.64 -14.53 34.57
C ILE A 236 2.90 -13.72 34.81
N GLY A 237 2.77 -12.53 35.39
CA GLY A 237 3.88 -11.75 35.94
C GLY A 237 3.97 -11.95 37.45
N PRO A 238 4.95 -12.72 37.98
CA PRO A 238 5.14 -12.87 39.43
C PRO A 238 5.87 -11.67 40.04
N GLY A 239 5.55 -11.33 41.28
CA GLY A 239 6.09 -10.20 42.02
C GLY A 239 5.84 -8.86 41.30
N THR A 240 6.86 -8.02 41.25
CA THR A 240 6.80 -6.69 40.61
C THR A 240 6.57 -6.75 39.10
N ALA A 241 6.75 -7.91 38.45
CA ALA A 241 6.45 -8.06 37.04
C ALA A 241 4.94 -7.98 36.75
N GLY A 242 4.08 -8.30 37.72
CA GLY A 242 2.63 -8.20 37.57
C GLY A 242 2.18 -6.80 37.14
N GLU A 243 2.65 -5.76 37.83
CA GLU A 243 2.32 -4.36 37.52
C GLU A 243 2.73 -3.96 36.09
N VAL A 244 3.84 -4.51 35.58
CA VAL A 244 4.33 -4.22 34.22
C VAL A 244 3.46 -4.93 33.18
N VAL A 245 3.10 -6.19 33.43
CA VAL A 245 2.18 -6.97 32.59
C VAL A 245 0.82 -6.26 32.54
N ASP A 246 0.27 -5.88 33.69
CA ASP A 246 -1.01 -5.19 33.80
C ASP A 246 -1.00 -3.85 33.07
N ARG A 247 0.07 -3.06 33.21
CA ARG A 247 0.20 -1.79 32.49
C ARG A 247 0.29 -2.00 30.97
N TRP A 248 0.99 -3.04 30.52
CA TRP A 248 1.09 -3.34 29.09
C TRP A 248 -0.25 -3.75 28.50
N TYR A 249 -0.97 -4.66 29.16
CA TYR A 249 -2.31 -5.06 28.72
C TYR A 249 -3.33 -3.93 28.89
N GLY A 250 -3.18 -3.06 29.88
CA GLY A 250 -3.98 -1.84 30.00
C GLY A 250 -3.75 -0.86 28.85
N ALA A 251 -2.54 -0.79 28.31
CA ALA A 251 -2.22 0.09 27.18
C ALA A 251 -2.56 -0.50 25.80
N PHE A 252 -2.34 -1.82 25.61
CA PHE A 252 -2.38 -2.45 24.29
C PHE A 252 -3.36 -3.63 24.18
N GLY A 253 -3.87 -4.15 25.30
CA GLY A 253 -4.70 -5.36 25.34
C GLY A 253 -5.98 -5.24 24.52
N GLU A 254 -6.67 -4.10 24.57
CA GLU A 254 -7.88 -3.85 23.79
C GLU A 254 -7.58 -3.84 22.27
N GLN A 255 -6.51 -3.14 21.87
CA GLN A 255 -6.08 -3.10 20.46
C GLN A 255 -5.72 -4.50 19.96
N TYR A 256 -5.02 -5.26 20.79
CA TYR A 256 -4.68 -6.65 20.49
C TYR A 256 -5.92 -7.55 20.37
N ALA A 257 -6.90 -7.45 21.29
CA ALA A 257 -8.14 -8.22 21.23
C ALA A 257 -8.95 -7.93 19.96
N ARG A 258 -9.08 -6.66 19.57
CA ARG A 258 -9.75 -6.26 18.32
C ARG A 258 -9.04 -6.82 17.08
N ALA A 259 -7.71 -6.70 17.03
CA ALA A 259 -6.93 -7.27 15.93
C ALA A 259 -7.06 -8.81 15.86
N ALA A 260 -7.09 -9.47 17.01
CA ALA A 260 -7.28 -10.91 17.14
C ALA A 260 -8.63 -11.39 16.58
N GLU A 261 -9.67 -10.56 16.52
CA GLU A 261 -10.97 -10.87 15.92
C GLU A 261 -11.02 -10.65 14.39
N GLY A 262 -9.90 -10.31 13.76
CA GLY A 262 -9.82 -10.11 12.30
C GLY A 262 -10.08 -8.68 11.86
N ASN A 263 -10.20 -7.74 12.80
CA ASN A 263 -10.21 -6.30 12.53
C ASN A 263 -8.76 -5.80 12.41
N VAL A 264 -7.97 -6.40 11.52
CA VAL A 264 -6.57 -6.00 11.29
C VAL A 264 -6.54 -4.98 10.16
N PHE A 265 -5.83 -3.90 10.45
CA PHE A 265 -5.94 -2.57 9.86
C PHE A 265 -7.18 -1.84 10.36
N ILE A 266 -6.92 -0.77 11.12
CA ILE A 266 -7.71 0.45 10.97
C ILE A 266 -7.53 0.83 9.49
N ASP A 267 -8.31 0.19 8.62
CA ASP A 267 -9.00 0.98 7.63
C ASP A 267 -9.66 2.07 8.47
N GLU A 268 -9.35 3.33 8.19
CA GLU A 268 -10.14 4.45 8.71
C GLU A 268 -11.57 4.41 8.11
N THR A 269 -12.11 3.23 7.80
CA THR A 269 -13.54 3.02 7.77
C THR A 269 -14.02 2.98 9.22
N PRO A 270 -14.66 4.06 9.71
CA PRO A 270 -15.42 3.96 10.95
C PRO A 270 -16.33 2.74 10.87
N LEU A 271 -16.46 1.99 11.98
CA LEU A 271 -17.51 0.99 12.16
C LEU A 271 -18.82 1.60 11.63
N THR A 272 -19.27 1.13 10.47
CA THR A 272 -20.49 1.65 9.86
C THR A 272 -21.66 1.15 10.67
N TRP A 273 -22.57 2.06 11.04
CA TRP A 273 -23.86 1.70 11.64
C TRP A 273 -24.49 0.53 10.86
N PRO A 274 -24.82 -0.62 11.46
CA PRO A 274 -25.43 -1.76 10.76
C PRO A 274 -26.90 -1.50 10.37
N ASP A 275 -27.36 -1.98 9.20
CA ASP A 275 -28.73 -1.76 8.72
C ASP A 275 -29.82 -2.37 9.62
N ALA A 276 -29.50 -3.47 10.31
CA ALA A 276 -30.40 -4.11 11.28
C ALA A 276 -30.74 -3.19 12.48
N TRP A 277 -30.00 -2.10 12.67
CA TRP A 277 -30.19 -1.16 13.79
C TRP A 277 -31.14 0.01 13.48
N ASP A 278 -31.58 0.17 12.22
CA ASP A 278 -32.50 1.23 11.78
C ASP A 278 -33.99 0.91 12.03
N ALA A 279 -34.30 -0.30 12.49
CA ALA A 279 -35.68 -0.68 12.73
C ALA A 279 -36.24 0.08 13.95
N GLY A 280 -37.17 1.00 13.70
CA GLY A 280 -37.84 1.78 14.74
C GLY A 280 -38.59 0.89 15.76
N PRO A 281 -39.11 1.47 16.87
CA PRO A 281 -39.77 0.74 17.94
C PRO A 281 -41.14 0.21 17.47
N THR A 282 -41.13 -0.78 16.60
CA THR A 282 -42.29 -1.66 16.42
C THR A 282 -42.32 -2.58 17.64
N GLN A 283 -43.53 -2.86 18.13
CA GLN A 283 -43.75 -3.63 19.36
C GLN A 283 -43.03 -4.99 19.37
N SER A 284 -42.68 -5.54 18.19
CA SER A 284 -41.95 -6.80 18.03
C SER A 284 -40.43 -6.71 18.19
N LEU A 285 -39.83 -5.51 18.17
CA LEU A 285 -38.37 -5.30 18.24
C LEU A 285 -37.91 -4.71 19.58
N GLN A 286 -38.83 -4.36 20.49
CA GLN A 286 -38.48 -3.93 21.86
C GLN A 286 -37.80 -5.03 22.68
N ASP A 287 -37.98 -6.29 22.27
CA ASP A 287 -37.43 -7.48 22.92
C ASP A 287 -36.18 -8.04 22.21
N ASP A 288 -35.65 -7.38 21.16
CA ASP A 288 -34.39 -7.77 20.52
C ASP A 288 -33.19 -7.07 21.20
N PRO A 289 -32.36 -7.79 21.98
CA PRO A 289 -31.24 -7.21 22.72
C PRO A 289 -30.12 -6.67 21.80
N ASN A 290 -30.18 -6.92 20.48
CA ASN A 290 -29.15 -6.53 19.53
C ASN A 290 -29.41 -5.18 18.83
N THR A 291 -30.37 -4.38 19.31
CA THR A 291 -30.68 -3.07 18.73
C THR A 291 -30.02 -1.92 19.51
N MET A 292 -29.63 -0.84 18.82
CA MET A 292 -29.09 0.36 19.48
C MET A 292 -30.06 1.00 20.48
N TYR A 293 -31.36 0.80 20.28
CA TYR A 293 -32.37 1.26 21.24
C TYR A 293 -32.30 0.50 22.56
N ALA A 294 -32.08 -0.83 22.52
CA ALA A 294 -31.88 -1.65 23.71
C ALA A 294 -30.56 -1.29 24.42
N VAL A 295 -29.47 -1.15 23.65
CA VAL A 295 -28.15 -0.76 24.19
C VAL A 295 -28.17 0.65 24.78
N ALA A 296 -28.77 1.64 24.10
CA ALA A 296 -28.86 3.00 24.63
C ALA A 296 -29.69 3.09 25.91
N LYS A 297 -30.70 2.23 26.08
CA LYS A 297 -31.48 2.11 27.32
C LYS A 297 -30.72 1.43 28.47
N SER A 298 -29.75 0.56 28.17
CA SER A 298 -28.95 -0.12 29.19
C SER A 298 -27.75 0.72 29.66
N LEU A 299 -27.42 1.82 29.00
CA LEU A 299 -26.36 2.72 29.44
C LEU A 299 -26.78 3.46 30.73
N GLU A 300 -25.95 3.37 31.78
CA GLU A 300 -26.16 4.11 33.03
C GLU A 300 -26.18 5.64 32.82
N ILE A 301 -25.42 6.12 31.84
CA ILE A 301 -25.40 7.52 31.42
C ILE A 301 -25.68 7.61 29.92
N SER A 302 -26.88 8.06 29.55
CA SER A 302 -27.27 8.31 28.16
C SER A 302 -26.67 9.63 27.63
N ASN A 303 -25.35 9.69 27.48
CA ASN A 303 -24.68 10.84 26.87
C ASN A 303 -24.80 10.77 25.35
N VAL A 304 -25.53 11.69 24.72
CA VAL A 304 -25.53 11.86 23.26
C VAL A 304 -24.63 13.04 22.93
N LYS A 305 -23.54 12.80 22.20
CA LYS A 305 -22.69 13.86 21.66
C LYS A 305 -23.02 14.05 20.18
N LEU A 306 -23.31 15.29 19.82
CA LEU A 306 -23.53 15.71 18.43
C LEU A 306 -22.31 16.53 18.00
N CYS A 307 -21.70 16.13 16.90
CA CYS A 307 -20.65 16.91 16.25
C CYS A 307 -21.13 17.31 14.86
N ILE A 308 -21.03 18.59 14.52
CA ILE A 308 -21.28 19.07 13.16
C ILE A 308 -19.92 19.05 12.45
N ASN A 309 -19.84 18.34 11.33
CA ASN A 309 -18.60 18.08 10.63
C ASN A 309 -18.70 18.42 9.13
N ALA A 310 -17.53 18.51 8.49
CA ALA A 310 -17.35 18.76 7.07
C ALA A 310 -16.78 17.50 6.43
N SER A 311 -17.64 16.66 5.84
CA SER A 311 -17.27 15.31 5.40
C SER A 311 -16.29 15.29 4.22
N HIS A 312 -16.09 16.44 3.57
CA HIS A 312 -15.24 16.62 2.39
C HIS A 312 -13.77 16.91 2.71
N LEU A 313 -13.39 17.12 3.98
CA LEU A 313 -12.01 17.49 4.34
C LEU A 313 -11.18 16.30 4.86
N TRP A 314 -9.87 16.41 4.74
CA TRP A 314 -8.89 15.51 5.36
C TRP A 314 -8.70 15.84 6.85
N SER A 315 -8.23 14.87 7.64
CA SER A 315 -8.09 14.94 9.11
C SER A 315 -7.15 16.04 9.66
N ARG A 316 -6.41 16.75 8.81
CA ARG A 316 -5.47 17.83 9.19
C ARG A 316 -5.78 19.20 8.55
N GLN A 317 -6.92 19.33 7.87
CA GLN A 317 -7.34 20.62 7.30
C GLN A 317 -7.96 21.52 8.35
N THR A 318 -7.88 22.84 8.13
CA THR A 318 -8.32 23.83 9.13
C THR A 318 -9.77 24.26 8.88
N LEU A 319 -10.36 24.97 9.84
CA LEU A 319 -11.71 25.56 9.68
C LEU A 319 -11.79 26.53 8.48
N GLU A 320 -10.68 27.10 8.03
CA GLU A 320 -10.63 27.98 6.86
C GLU A 320 -10.90 27.25 5.54
N ASP A 321 -10.68 25.93 5.51
CA ASP A 321 -10.95 25.06 4.36
C ASP A 321 -12.41 24.63 4.29
N VAL A 322 -13.17 24.76 5.38
CA VAL A 322 -14.57 24.35 5.44
C VAL A 322 -15.40 25.22 4.49
N ARG A 323 -16.10 24.57 3.56
CA ARG A 323 -17.08 25.22 2.68
C ARG A 323 -18.53 24.93 3.08
N ALA A 324 -18.77 23.72 3.58
CA ALA A 324 -20.07 23.30 4.05
C ALA A 324 -19.94 22.38 5.26
N PHE A 325 -20.82 22.56 6.23
CA PHE A 325 -21.12 21.57 7.25
C PHE A 325 -22.24 20.68 6.73
N ASP A 326 -21.87 19.50 6.23
CA ASP A 326 -22.76 18.57 5.54
C ASP A 326 -22.94 17.25 6.30
N GLU A 327 -22.38 17.14 7.49
CA GLU A 327 -22.43 15.95 8.32
C GLU A 327 -22.79 16.29 9.77
N ILE A 328 -23.67 15.48 10.36
CA ILE A 328 -23.87 15.40 11.81
C ILE A 328 -23.40 14.01 12.23
N MET A 329 -22.39 13.97 13.09
CA MET A 329 -21.95 12.74 13.73
C MET A 329 -22.65 12.64 15.08
N VAL A 330 -23.38 11.55 15.27
CA VAL A 330 -24.09 11.24 16.51
C VAL A 330 -23.35 10.11 17.21
N GLN A 331 -22.82 10.42 18.38
CA GLN A 331 -22.26 9.44 19.30
C GLN A 331 -23.26 9.22 20.42
N VAL A 332 -23.72 7.98 20.61
CA VAL A 332 -24.52 7.58 21.77
C VAL A 332 -23.62 6.83 22.74
N GLY A 333 -23.60 7.26 24.00
CA GLY A 333 -22.71 6.72 25.03
C GLY A 333 -21.28 7.28 24.94
N PRO A 334 -20.38 6.82 25.81
CA PRO A 334 -18.97 7.14 25.70
C PRO A 334 -18.37 6.54 24.41
N LEU A 335 -17.27 7.13 23.93
CA LEU A 335 -16.56 6.62 22.75
C LEU A 335 -15.99 5.21 22.98
N HIS A 336 -15.87 4.84 24.26
CA HIS A 336 -15.39 3.58 24.81
C HIS A 336 -16.27 3.30 26.03
N VAL A 337 -17.10 2.25 25.99
CA VAL A 337 -17.81 1.78 27.20
C VAL A 337 -16.94 0.71 27.84
N GLU A 338 -16.34 1.00 28.99
CA GLU A 338 -15.72 -0.03 29.81
C GLU A 338 -16.83 -0.74 30.59
N THR A 339 -17.32 -1.87 30.08
CA THR A 339 -18.06 -2.80 30.94
C THR A 339 -17.04 -3.63 31.70
N GLY A 340 -17.20 -3.72 33.02
CA GLY A 340 -16.22 -4.20 34.00
C GLY A 340 -15.62 -5.60 33.84
N ASP A 341 -15.85 -6.29 32.72
CA ASP A 341 -15.07 -7.43 32.25
C ASP A 341 -15.09 -7.47 30.70
N GLU A 342 -13.91 -7.27 30.10
CA GLU A 342 -13.50 -7.62 28.72
C GLU A 342 -14.06 -6.95 27.45
N HIS A 343 -14.99 -6.00 27.45
CA HIS A 343 -15.43 -5.39 26.17
C HIS A 343 -15.50 -3.87 26.19
N VAL A 344 -14.47 -3.23 25.63
CA VAL A 344 -14.57 -1.85 25.17
C VAL A 344 -15.15 -1.86 23.76
N TRP A 345 -16.48 -1.80 23.66
CA TRP A 345 -17.11 -1.45 22.38
C TRP A 345 -16.98 0.06 22.19
N SER A 346 -16.35 0.47 21.08
CA SER A 346 -16.60 1.81 20.56
C SER A 346 -17.96 1.79 19.90
N MET A 347 -18.94 2.45 20.51
CA MET A 347 -20.27 2.60 19.90
C MET A 347 -20.10 3.28 18.54
N PRO A 348 -20.51 2.65 17.42
CA PRO A 348 -20.29 3.21 16.10
C PRO A 348 -20.99 4.56 16.01
N GLN A 349 -20.32 5.52 15.35
CA GLN A 349 -20.90 6.83 15.15
C GLN A 349 -21.96 6.73 14.06
N LEU A 350 -23.19 7.13 14.39
CA LEU A 350 -24.19 7.36 13.37
C LEU A 350 -23.82 8.63 12.62
N ARG A 351 -23.39 8.47 11.37
CA ARG A 351 -23.09 9.58 10.48
C ARG A 351 -24.35 9.93 9.72
N LEU A 352 -24.79 11.17 9.85
CA LEU A 352 -25.98 11.69 9.18
C LEU A 352 -25.54 12.72 8.16
N THR A 353 -26.00 12.57 6.93
CA THR A 353 -25.89 13.60 5.90
C THR A 353 -26.88 14.72 6.18
N VAL A 354 -26.41 15.96 6.04
CA VAL A 354 -27.25 17.15 6.00
C VAL A 354 -27.33 17.65 4.56
N GLU A 355 -28.54 17.71 3.99
CA GLU A 355 -28.79 18.26 2.66
C GLU A 355 -29.81 19.41 2.69
N ALA A 356 -29.72 20.28 1.69
CA ALA A 356 -30.64 21.39 1.49
C ALA A 356 -31.00 21.56 -0.01
N PRO A 357 -32.23 22.01 -0.33
CA PRO A 357 -32.55 22.48 -1.67
C PRO A 357 -31.63 23.62 -2.09
N ARG A 358 -31.15 23.62 -3.33
CA ARG A 358 -30.14 24.58 -3.82
C ARG A 358 -30.59 26.04 -3.74
N ASP A 359 -31.89 26.29 -3.83
CA ASP A 359 -32.56 27.58 -3.74
C ASP A 359 -32.94 28.01 -2.30
N GLU A 360 -32.89 27.09 -1.34
CA GLU A 360 -33.29 27.33 0.07
C GLU A 360 -32.13 27.22 1.07
N VAL A 361 -30.89 27.13 0.58
CA VAL A 361 -29.69 26.93 1.42
C VAL A 361 -29.48 28.03 2.46
N THR A 362 -28.97 27.64 3.62
CA THR A 362 -28.68 28.53 4.76
C THR A 362 -27.18 28.72 4.95
N TYR A 363 -26.77 29.94 5.33
CA TYR A 363 -25.38 30.31 5.59
C TYR A 363 -25.19 30.92 6.99
N ILE A 364 -24.15 30.48 7.69
CA ILE A 364 -23.63 31.10 8.92
C ILE A 364 -22.29 31.74 8.58
N GLY A 365 -22.26 33.08 8.51
CA GLY A 365 -21.13 33.78 7.90
C GLY A 365 -20.96 33.34 6.43
N ASN A 366 -19.77 32.84 6.09
CA ASN A 366 -19.42 32.25 4.78
C ASN A 366 -19.64 30.73 4.71
N LEU A 367 -20.06 30.07 5.80
CA LEU A 367 -20.18 28.62 5.89
C LEU A 367 -21.58 28.16 5.50
N ARG A 368 -21.67 27.23 4.54
CA ARG A 368 -22.94 26.63 4.10
C ARG A 368 -23.39 25.55 5.08
N ILE A 369 -24.69 25.51 5.40
CA ILE A 369 -25.27 24.40 6.17
C ILE A 369 -25.96 23.43 5.21
N GLY A 370 -25.49 22.19 5.21
CA GLY A 370 -25.88 21.15 4.29
C GLY A 370 -25.19 21.23 2.93
N ARG A 371 -25.11 20.07 2.27
CA ARG A 371 -24.79 19.98 0.84
C ARG A 371 -26.05 20.15 0.00
N PHE A 372 -25.91 20.49 -1.28
CA PHE A 372 -27.06 20.61 -2.16
C PHE A 372 -27.67 19.23 -2.43
N ARG A 373 -29.00 19.15 -2.45
CA ARG A 373 -29.70 17.98 -2.97
C ARG A 373 -29.31 17.75 -4.43
N VAL A 374 -28.96 16.50 -4.74
CA VAL A 374 -28.61 16.08 -6.10
C VAL A 374 -29.84 15.50 -6.80
N ASP A 375 -29.97 15.83 -8.09
CA ASP A 375 -30.86 15.16 -9.02
C ASP A 375 -30.11 13.98 -9.68
N THR A 376 -30.54 12.75 -9.38
CA THR A 376 -29.90 11.51 -9.88
C THR A 376 -30.28 11.19 -11.33
N ASN A 377 -31.23 11.91 -11.92
CA ASN A 377 -31.46 11.89 -13.36
C ASN A 377 -30.43 12.81 -14.04
N LEU A 378 -29.33 12.25 -14.49
CA LEU A 378 -28.22 13.00 -15.07
C LEU A 378 -28.59 13.75 -16.36
N GLY A 379 -29.64 13.31 -17.06
CA GLY A 379 -30.21 13.95 -18.25
C GLY A 379 -31.29 14.99 -17.97
N SER A 380 -31.51 15.35 -16.70
CA SER A 380 -32.53 16.34 -16.35
C SER A 380 -32.15 17.76 -16.80
N ALA A 381 -33.17 18.60 -17.01
CA ALA A 381 -32.96 20.02 -17.30
C ALA A 381 -32.15 20.72 -16.18
N PHE A 382 -32.29 20.28 -14.93
CA PHE A 382 -31.52 20.79 -13.81
C PHE A 382 -30.02 20.53 -13.98
N ASN A 383 -29.62 19.28 -14.21
CA ASN A 383 -28.22 18.92 -14.38
C ASN A 383 -27.60 19.55 -15.65
N HIS A 384 -28.36 19.65 -16.74
CA HIS A 384 -27.94 20.38 -17.93
C HIS A 384 -27.72 21.89 -17.68
N ASN A 385 -28.62 22.53 -16.93
CA ASN A 385 -28.46 23.94 -16.55
C ASN A 385 -27.28 24.14 -15.59
N LEU A 386 -27.06 23.22 -14.65
CA LEU A 386 -25.93 23.25 -13.73
C LEU A 386 -24.59 23.14 -14.48
N ALA A 387 -24.48 22.22 -15.43
CA ALA A 387 -23.30 22.08 -16.28
C ALA A 387 -23.03 23.36 -17.10
N ARG A 388 -24.09 23.97 -17.66
CA ARG A 388 -23.99 25.25 -18.38
C ARG A 388 -23.54 26.38 -17.45
N GLN A 389 -24.06 26.42 -16.23
CA GLN A 389 -23.68 27.39 -15.22
C GLN A 389 -22.20 27.25 -14.86
N TRP A 390 -21.70 26.05 -14.55
CA TRP A 390 -20.27 25.85 -14.24
C TRP A 390 -19.34 26.29 -15.37
N LEU A 391 -19.71 26.02 -16.62
CA LEU A 391 -18.95 26.50 -17.77
C LEU A 391 -18.95 28.03 -17.86
N SER A 392 -20.09 28.67 -17.62
CA SER A 392 -20.21 30.13 -17.56
C SER A 392 -19.38 30.72 -16.41
N ASP A 393 -19.46 30.13 -15.22
CA ASP A 393 -18.79 30.59 -14.01
C ASP A 393 -17.26 30.53 -14.16
N CYS A 394 -16.66 29.44 -14.67
CA CYS A 394 -15.21 29.44 -14.94
C CYS A 394 -14.82 30.41 -16.06
N ARG A 395 -15.66 30.61 -17.10
CA ARG A 395 -15.34 31.55 -18.19
C ARG A 395 -15.33 33.01 -17.75
N LEU A 396 -16.22 33.37 -16.83
CA LEU A 396 -16.47 34.76 -16.46
C LEU A 396 -15.90 35.14 -15.09
N GLY A 397 -15.76 34.19 -14.15
CA GLY A 397 -15.51 34.47 -12.74
C GLY A 397 -14.20 33.92 -12.16
N HIS A 398 -13.51 33.00 -12.83
CA HIS A 398 -12.28 32.41 -12.29
C HIS A 398 -11.03 33.15 -12.81
N GLU A 399 -10.38 33.93 -11.94
CA GLU A 399 -9.18 34.70 -12.28
C GLU A 399 -8.00 33.82 -12.73
N SER A 400 -7.88 32.60 -12.20
CA SER A 400 -6.83 31.62 -12.51
C SER A 400 -7.27 30.51 -13.49
N CYS A 401 -8.36 30.70 -14.24
CA CYS A 401 -8.82 29.75 -15.29
C CYS A 401 -8.19 30.05 -16.66
N LEU A 402 -8.78 29.47 -17.72
CA LEU A 402 -8.39 29.74 -19.11
C LEU A 402 -8.87 31.10 -19.60
N SER A 403 -8.17 31.65 -20.57
CA SER A 403 -8.61 32.80 -21.36
C SER A 403 -9.91 32.49 -22.13
N SER A 404 -10.59 33.54 -22.60
CA SER A 404 -11.77 33.44 -23.46
C SER A 404 -11.44 33.15 -24.93
N GLN A 405 -10.18 32.81 -25.24
CA GLN A 405 -9.74 32.57 -26.60
C GLN A 405 -10.41 31.32 -27.20
N VAL A 406 -10.93 31.48 -28.41
CA VAL A 406 -11.47 30.37 -29.19
C VAL A 406 -10.34 29.73 -30.01
N HIS A 407 -10.23 28.41 -29.93
CA HIS A 407 -9.19 27.64 -30.61
C HIS A 407 -9.67 27.09 -31.95
N GLU A 408 -8.70 26.63 -32.75
CA GLU A 408 -8.96 25.94 -34.01
C GLU A 408 -9.63 24.59 -33.75
N LEU A 409 -10.66 24.28 -34.55
CA LEU A 409 -11.34 23.01 -34.51
C LEU A 409 -10.41 21.87 -34.98
N PRO A 410 -10.59 20.65 -34.47
CA PRO A 410 -9.99 19.46 -35.06
C PRO A 410 -10.27 19.34 -36.56
N THR A 411 -9.47 18.56 -37.29
CA THR A 411 -9.62 18.36 -38.75
C THR A 411 -11.07 18.04 -39.15
N ARG A 412 -11.72 17.21 -38.33
CA ARG A 412 -13.12 16.81 -38.44
C ARG A 412 -13.81 16.92 -37.09
N VAL A 413 -15.03 17.41 -37.08
CA VAL A 413 -15.92 17.44 -35.90
C VAL A 413 -17.35 17.07 -36.32
N ILE A 414 -18.16 16.60 -35.39
CA ILE A 414 -19.59 16.40 -35.59
C ILE A 414 -20.29 17.74 -35.35
N ASN A 415 -21.01 18.24 -36.35
CA ASN A 415 -21.93 19.34 -36.20
C ASN A 415 -23.26 18.81 -35.63
N VAL A 416 -23.51 19.11 -34.36
CA VAL A 416 -24.72 18.65 -33.65
C VAL A 416 -25.94 19.54 -33.90
N GLY A 417 -25.75 20.69 -34.56
CA GLY A 417 -26.80 21.68 -34.78
C GLY A 417 -27.16 22.49 -33.52
N THR A 418 -28.13 23.38 -33.64
CA THR A 418 -28.63 24.24 -32.53
C THR A 418 -30.01 23.84 -32.03
N SER A 419 -30.72 22.96 -32.74
CA SER A 419 -32.00 22.41 -32.30
C SER A 419 -31.75 21.19 -31.40
N LEU A 420 -32.36 21.20 -30.21
CA LEU A 420 -32.25 20.11 -29.24
C LEU A 420 -32.77 18.78 -29.82
N ASP A 421 -33.84 18.84 -30.61
CA ASP A 421 -34.59 17.67 -31.10
C ASP A 421 -34.19 17.21 -32.51
N SER A 422 -33.14 17.80 -33.10
CA SER A 422 -32.72 17.42 -34.45
C SER A 422 -32.34 15.93 -34.51
N PRO A 423 -32.98 15.12 -35.38
CA PRO A 423 -32.78 13.66 -35.45
C PRO A 423 -31.50 13.28 -36.20
N SER A 424 -30.82 14.25 -36.80
CA SER A 424 -29.60 14.06 -37.59
C SER A 424 -28.50 15.01 -37.15
N VAL A 425 -27.26 14.52 -37.27
CA VAL A 425 -26.02 15.30 -37.18
C VAL A 425 -25.21 15.10 -38.46
N SER A 426 -24.09 15.79 -38.63
CA SER A 426 -23.22 15.62 -39.81
C SER A 426 -21.76 15.76 -39.41
N LEU A 427 -20.88 15.08 -40.13
CA LEU A 427 -19.44 15.27 -40.03
C LEU A 427 -19.07 16.56 -40.78
N PHE A 428 -18.30 17.43 -40.14
CA PHE A 428 -17.90 18.73 -40.64
C PHE A 428 -16.38 18.82 -40.75
N LEU A 429 -15.90 19.16 -41.95
CA LEU A 429 -14.48 19.44 -42.21
C LEU A 429 -14.18 20.89 -41.80
N SER A 430 -13.35 21.07 -40.77
CA SER A 430 -13.13 22.38 -40.18
C SER A 430 -12.38 23.36 -41.09
N ARG A 431 -11.42 22.87 -41.87
CA ARG A 431 -10.52 23.68 -42.72
C ARG A 431 -9.89 24.87 -41.97
N GLY A 432 -9.52 24.65 -40.70
CA GLY A 432 -8.89 25.66 -39.84
C GLY A 432 -9.84 26.68 -39.20
N LEU A 433 -11.17 26.43 -39.24
CA LEU A 433 -12.15 27.24 -38.53
C LEU A 433 -11.87 27.24 -37.02
N LYS A 434 -11.98 28.41 -36.38
CA LYS A 434 -11.94 28.56 -34.93
C LYS A 434 -13.35 28.66 -34.36
N ALA A 435 -13.74 27.72 -33.52
CA ALA A 435 -15.04 27.70 -32.86
C ALA A 435 -15.01 26.88 -31.56
N ASP A 436 -15.99 27.10 -30.69
CA ASP A 436 -16.20 26.25 -29.52
C ASP A 436 -16.58 24.83 -29.94
N TYR A 437 -15.99 23.84 -29.25
CA TYR A 437 -16.32 22.43 -29.41
C TYR A 437 -16.16 21.65 -28.10
N VAL A 438 -16.93 20.58 -27.99
CA VAL A 438 -16.84 19.61 -26.90
C VAL A 438 -16.05 18.39 -27.38
N ALA A 439 -15.21 17.82 -26.52
CA ALA A 439 -14.60 16.51 -26.75
C ALA A 439 -15.29 15.44 -25.89
N LEU A 440 -15.45 14.23 -26.41
CA LEU A 440 -15.93 13.08 -25.64
C LEU A 440 -14.75 12.19 -25.22
N SER A 441 -14.67 11.87 -23.94
CA SER A 441 -13.81 10.82 -23.38
C SER A 441 -14.71 9.68 -22.89
N HIS A 442 -14.59 8.50 -23.51
CA HIS A 442 -15.44 7.35 -23.18
C HIS A 442 -14.76 6.00 -23.44
N CYS A 443 -15.27 4.95 -22.81
CA CYS A 443 -14.89 3.58 -23.12
C CYS A 443 -15.65 3.04 -24.34
N TRP A 444 -14.92 2.38 -25.22
CA TRP A 444 -15.53 1.69 -26.36
C TRP A 444 -16.27 0.41 -25.90
N GLY A 445 -15.69 -0.34 -24.96
CA GLY A 445 -16.30 -1.54 -24.36
C GLY A 445 -16.43 -2.72 -25.34
N GLY A 446 -15.57 -2.78 -26.36
CA GLY A 446 -15.60 -3.79 -27.42
C GLY A 446 -15.80 -3.19 -28.81
N ALA A 447 -16.34 -3.99 -29.74
CA ALA A 447 -16.63 -3.55 -31.10
C ALA A 447 -17.73 -2.47 -31.11
N ILE A 448 -17.41 -1.32 -31.71
CA ILE A 448 -18.30 -0.18 -31.83
C ILE A 448 -18.73 0.04 -33.28
N SER A 449 -19.95 0.52 -33.46
CA SER A 449 -20.51 0.87 -34.76
C SER A 449 -21.55 1.98 -34.57
N PRO A 450 -21.61 2.97 -35.47
CA PRO A 450 -20.79 3.09 -36.68
C PRO A 450 -19.38 3.64 -36.38
N LEU A 451 -18.45 3.39 -37.31
CA LEU A 451 -17.09 3.95 -37.35
C LEU A 451 -16.95 4.82 -38.59
N LEU A 452 -16.15 5.89 -38.53
CA LEU A 452 -15.74 6.61 -39.73
C LEU A 452 -14.75 5.76 -40.53
N THR A 453 -15.04 5.52 -41.80
CA THR A 453 -14.18 4.82 -42.75
C THR A 453 -13.98 5.66 -44.01
N THR A 454 -13.09 5.23 -44.89
CA THR A 454 -12.90 5.87 -46.20
C THR A 454 -14.19 5.84 -47.02
N ASP A 455 -14.92 4.72 -46.99
CA ASP A 455 -16.13 4.51 -47.79
C ASP A 455 -17.33 5.34 -47.34
N ASN A 456 -17.45 5.65 -46.05
CA ASN A 456 -18.63 6.34 -45.49
C ASN A 456 -18.40 7.83 -45.20
N LEU A 457 -17.22 8.38 -45.51
CA LEU A 457 -16.84 9.77 -45.24
C LEU A 457 -17.82 10.79 -45.86
N GLU A 458 -18.18 10.62 -47.13
CA GLU A 458 -19.12 11.53 -47.82
C GLU A 458 -20.55 11.39 -47.30
N ALA A 459 -20.96 10.16 -46.96
CA ALA A 459 -22.26 9.89 -46.37
C ALA A 459 -22.38 10.58 -44.99
N PHE A 460 -21.34 10.48 -44.16
CA PHE A 460 -21.31 11.11 -42.84
C PHE A 460 -21.29 12.64 -42.92
N GLN A 461 -20.64 13.22 -43.94
CA GLN A 461 -20.71 14.66 -44.19
C GLN A 461 -22.12 15.13 -44.57
N SER A 462 -22.90 14.27 -45.22
CA SER A 462 -24.28 14.57 -45.60
C SER A 462 -25.25 14.43 -44.42
N CYS A 463 -25.23 13.27 -43.73
CA CYS A 463 -26.11 13.00 -42.61
C CYS A 463 -25.65 11.76 -41.82
N ILE A 464 -25.74 11.86 -40.50
CA ILE A 464 -25.59 10.76 -39.55
C ILE A 464 -26.87 10.73 -38.70
N PRO A 465 -27.73 9.71 -38.85
CA PRO A 465 -28.93 9.57 -38.03
C PRO A 465 -28.55 9.35 -36.56
N VAL A 466 -29.05 10.19 -35.65
CA VAL A 466 -28.74 10.09 -34.21
C VAL A 466 -29.21 8.75 -33.63
N ALA A 467 -30.34 8.23 -34.09
CA ALA A 467 -30.89 6.95 -33.65
C ALA A 467 -29.97 5.75 -33.99
N ALA A 468 -29.10 5.87 -35.00
CA ALA A 468 -28.16 4.82 -35.39
C ALA A 468 -26.88 4.82 -34.54
N LEU A 469 -26.66 5.86 -33.73
CA LEU A 469 -25.45 6.00 -32.92
C LEU A 469 -25.58 5.25 -31.58
N PRO A 470 -24.48 4.74 -31.01
CA PRO A 470 -24.42 4.21 -29.65
C PRO A 470 -24.94 5.20 -28.60
N ALA A 471 -25.43 4.68 -27.48
CA ALA A 471 -26.06 5.49 -26.44
C ALA A 471 -25.15 6.60 -25.91
N ASN A 472 -23.85 6.34 -25.70
CA ASN A 472 -22.92 7.38 -25.24
C ASN A 472 -22.80 8.53 -26.24
N PHE A 473 -22.90 8.25 -27.54
CA PHE A 473 -22.78 9.27 -28.59
C PHE A 473 -24.04 10.12 -28.66
N ARG A 474 -25.21 9.48 -28.56
CA ARG A 474 -26.49 10.19 -28.47
C ARG A 474 -26.53 11.11 -27.26
N ASP A 475 -26.07 10.62 -26.11
CA ASP A 475 -26.03 11.38 -24.87
C ASP A 475 -25.03 12.53 -24.96
N ALA A 476 -23.83 12.30 -25.53
CA ALA A 476 -22.85 13.36 -25.76
C ALA A 476 -23.39 14.46 -26.70
N ILE A 477 -24.15 14.09 -27.73
CA ILE A 477 -24.86 15.05 -28.61
C ILE A 477 -25.86 15.87 -27.80
N THR A 478 -26.70 15.21 -26.98
CA THR A 478 -27.70 15.87 -26.13
C THR A 478 -27.03 16.85 -25.15
N ILE A 479 -25.97 16.44 -24.46
CA ILE A 479 -25.22 17.28 -23.53
C ILE A 479 -24.61 18.48 -24.27
N THR A 480 -23.97 18.25 -25.43
CA THR A 480 -23.32 19.30 -26.23
C THR A 480 -24.33 20.37 -26.67
N ARG A 481 -25.51 19.96 -27.16
CA ARG A 481 -26.60 20.88 -27.51
C ARG A 481 -27.10 21.67 -26.30
N ASN A 482 -27.25 21.00 -25.15
CA ASN A 482 -27.67 21.66 -23.91
C ASN A 482 -26.64 22.65 -23.35
N LEU A 483 -25.35 22.44 -23.61
CA LEU A 483 -24.30 23.42 -23.31
C LEU A 483 -24.34 24.64 -24.24
N GLY A 484 -25.12 24.59 -25.34
CA GLY A 484 -25.18 25.64 -26.34
C GLY A 484 -24.00 25.62 -27.32
N ILE A 485 -23.28 24.50 -27.42
CA ILE A 485 -22.13 24.31 -28.31
C ILE A 485 -22.56 23.51 -29.54
N ARG A 486 -22.05 23.86 -30.72
CA ARG A 486 -22.45 23.25 -32.00
C ARG A 486 -21.57 22.09 -32.45
N HIS A 487 -20.33 22.00 -31.97
CA HIS A 487 -19.35 21.04 -32.45
C HIS A 487 -19.00 20.04 -31.36
N LEU A 488 -18.95 18.76 -31.72
CA LEU A 488 -18.57 17.65 -30.85
C LEU A 488 -17.50 16.82 -31.54
N TRP A 489 -16.45 16.44 -30.82
CA TRP A 489 -15.42 15.53 -31.31
C TRP A 489 -15.56 14.18 -30.63
N ILE A 490 -15.61 13.11 -31.44
CA ILE A 490 -15.61 11.72 -31.01
C ILE A 490 -14.60 10.98 -31.88
N ASP A 491 -13.60 10.37 -31.26
CA ASP A 491 -12.47 9.68 -31.92
C ASP A 491 -12.89 8.77 -33.08
N SER A 492 -13.81 7.86 -32.81
CA SER A 492 -14.33 6.84 -33.72
C SER A 492 -15.14 7.39 -34.89
N LEU A 493 -15.62 8.63 -34.80
CA LEU A 493 -16.39 9.31 -35.85
C LEU A 493 -15.62 10.46 -36.52
N CYS A 494 -14.48 10.88 -35.96
CA CYS A 494 -13.67 11.99 -36.48
C CYS A 494 -12.30 11.55 -37.00
N ILE A 495 -11.90 10.29 -36.76
CA ILE A 495 -10.69 9.66 -37.31
C ILE A 495 -11.11 8.48 -38.18
N GLN A 496 -10.51 8.34 -39.37
CA GLN A 496 -10.80 7.22 -40.27
C GLN A 496 -10.14 5.94 -39.74
N GLN A 497 -10.95 4.99 -39.30
CA GLN A 497 -10.48 3.80 -38.56
C GLN A 497 -9.82 2.74 -39.45
N ASP A 498 -10.04 2.80 -40.76
CA ASP A 498 -9.47 1.92 -41.78
C ASP A 498 -8.21 2.51 -42.45
N SER A 499 -7.81 3.75 -42.10
CA SER A 499 -6.70 4.46 -42.72
C SER A 499 -5.55 4.70 -41.73
N LYS A 500 -4.49 3.90 -41.85
CA LYS A 500 -3.29 4.04 -41.00
C LYS A 500 -2.66 5.43 -41.12
N SER A 501 -2.58 5.98 -42.32
CA SER A 501 -2.02 7.32 -42.55
C SER A 501 -2.85 8.43 -41.91
N ASP A 502 -4.19 8.32 -41.95
CA ASP A 502 -5.07 9.29 -41.30
C ASP A 502 -4.93 9.18 -39.77
N TRP A 503 -4.93 7.95 -39.24
CA TRP A 503 -4.71 7.69 -37.83
C TRP A 503 -3.37 8.27 -37.34
N GLU A 504 -2.28 8.09 -38.08
CA GLU A 504 -0.95 8.65 -37.74
C GLU A 504 -0.94 10.19 -37.70
N VAL A 505 -1.72 10.85 -38.55
CA VAL A 505 -1.83 12.32 -38.55
C VAL A 505 -2.70 12.81 -37.39
N GLU A 506 -3.84 12.17 -37.15
CA GLU A 506 -4.81 12.62 -36.15
C GLU A 506 -4.43 12.23 -34.72
N SER A 507 -3.84 11.06 -34.50
CA SER A 507 -3.34 10.63 -33.19
C SER A 507 -2.29 11.60 -32.63
N LYS A 508 -1.39 12.13 -33.47
CA LYS A 508 -0.44 13.19 -33.10
C LYS A 508 -1.11 14.48 -32.65
N LYS A 509 -2.29 14.78 -33.18
CA LYS A 509 -3.08 15.97 -32.81
C LYS A 509 -4.00 15.71 -31.62
N MET A 510 -4.21 14.45 -31.21
CA MET A 510 -5.19 14.10 -30.18
C MET A 510 -4.96 14.88 -28.88
N GLY A 511 -3.71 15.06 -28.47
CA GLY A 511 -3.41 15.88 -27.30
C GLY A 511 -3.87 17.34 -27.44
N LEU A 512 -3.70 17.93 -28.63
CA LEU A 512 -4.23 19.27 -28.94
C LEU A 512 -5.75 19.30 -29.02
N VAL A 513 -6.40 18.22 -29.50
CA VAL A 513 -7.86 18.11 -29.55
C VAL A 513 -8.48 18.20 -28.16
N TYR A 514 -7.95 17.47 -27.17
CA TYR A 514 -8.48 17.56 -25.81
C TYR A 514 -8.11 18.90 -25.15
N ARG A 515 -6.89 19.37 -25.36
CA ARG A 515 -6.40 20.65 -24.82
C ARG A 515 -7.18 21.87 -25.29
N ASN A 516 -7.47 21.93 -26.58
CA ASN A 516 -8.12 23.08 -27.19
C ASN A 516 -9.66 23.01 -27.08
N SER A 517 -10.20 21.91 -26.54
CA SER A 517 -11.63 21.78 -26.34
C SER A 517 -12.15 22.83 -25.37
N THR A 518 -13.38 23.30 -25.61
CA THR A 518 -14.05 24.21 -24.69
C THR A 518 -14.29 23.53 -23.34
N VAL A 519 -14.70 22.26 -23.39
CA VAL A 519 -14.93 21.36 -22.27
C VAL A 519 -14.94 19.91 -22.79
N THR A 520 -14.47 18.98 -21.97
CA THR A 520 -14.52 17.54 -22.24
C THR A 520 -15.63 16.88 -21.41
N ILE A 521 -16.47 16.07 -22.05
CA ILE A 521 -17.43 15.17 -21.38
C ILE A 521 -16.67 13.89 -21.06
N SER A 522 -16.62 13.50 -19.78
CA SER A 522 -16.01 12.24 -19.33
C SER A 522 -17.07 11.27 -18.85
N ALA A 523 -17.27 10.18 -19.60
CA ALA A 523 -18.30 9.17 -19.34
C ALA A 523 -17.84 8.14 -18.29
N MET A 524 -17.64 8.57 -17.03
CA MET A 524 -17.10 7.70 -15.96
C MET A 524 -18.05 6.55 -15.57
N VAL A 525 -19.37 6.75 -15.72
CA VAL A 525 -20.42 5.76 -15.45
C VAL A 525 -20.45 4.57 -16.42
N SER A 526 -19.85 4.73 -17.60
CA SER A 526 -20.04 3.82 -18.72
C SER A 526 -18.82 2.93 -18.92
N THR A 527 -19.03 1.61 -18.98
CA THR A 527 -17.96 0.66 -19.32
C THR A 527 -17.81 0.42 -20.83
N GLY A 528 -18.81 0.84 -21.63
CA GLY A 528 -18.81 0.74 -23.08
C GLY A 528 -19.80 1.67 -23.79
N SER A 529 -19.59 1.92 -25.08
CA SER A 529 -20.29 2.97 -25.85
C SER A 529 -21.81 2.82 -25.94
N LYS A 530 -22.34 1.62 -25.72
CA LYS A 530 -23.76 1.28 -25.85
C LYS A 530 -24.58 1.54 -24.57
N GLU A 531 -23.92 1.84 -23.47
CA GLU A 531 -24.56 1.91 -22.16
C GLU A 531 -25.32 3.20 -21.86
N GLY A 532 -24.83 4.33 -22.35
CA GLY A 532 -25.34 5.67 -22.04
C GLY A 532 -24.56 6.36 -20.91
N ILE A 533 -24.51 7.68 -21.00
CA ILE A 533 -23.90 8.62 -20.05
C ILE A 533 -24.98 9.20 -19.12
N LEU A 534 -26.17 9.47 -19.67
CA LEU A 534 -27.27 10.15 -18.96
C LEU A 534 -28.18 9.17 -18.21
N LYS A 535 -27.62 8.06 -17.71
CA LYS A 535 -28.38 7.07 -16.95
C LYS A 535 -28.94 7.73 -15.69
N SER A 536 -30.16 7.36 -15.32
CA SER A 536 -30.68 7.69 -13.98
C SER A 536 -30.18 6.64 -13.01
N GLY A 537 -29.59 7.08 -11.89
CA GLY A 537 -29.35 6.20 -10.75
C GLY A 537 -30.66 5.73 -10.13
N ASP A 538 -30.67 4.51 -9.57
CA ASP A 538 -31.76 4.08 -8.71
C ASP A 538 -31.87 5.03 -7.50
N PRO A 539 -33.07 5.40 -7.04
CA PRO A 539 -33.21 6.19 -5.82
C PRO A 539 -32.48 5.49 -4.67
N ILE A 540 -31.54 6.19 -4.05
CA ILE A 540 -30.76 5.67 -2.91
C ILE A 540 -31.73 5.18 -1.84
N ALA A 541 -31.79 3.86 -1.63
CA ALA A 541 -32.72 3.20 -0.70
C ALA A 541 -32.57 3.70 0.75
N THR A 542 -31.40 4.21 1.14
CA THR A 542 -31.17 4.74 2.49
C THR A 542 -31.85 6.08 2.77
N ARG A 543 -32.44 6.75 1.76
CA ARG A 543 -33.24 7.99 1.96
C ARG A 543 -34.63 7.74 2.55
N HIS A 544 -35.07 6.50 2.74
CA HIS A 544 -36.42 6.19 3.22
C HIS A 544 -36.70 6.63 4.67
N ALA A 545 -35.67 6.89 5.48
CA ALA A 545 -35.80 7.42 6.85
C ALA A 545 -35.13 8.81 6.99
N ALA A 546 -35.71 9.83 6.37
CA ALA A 546 -35.24 11.21 6.42
C ALA A 546 -36.04 12.07 7.43
N ALA A 547 -35.36 12.98 8.12
CA ALA A 547 -35.93 13.98 9.02
C ALA A 547 -35.75 15.40 8.47
N SER A 548 -36.67 16.31 8.78
CA SER A 548 -36.54 17.74 8.44
C SER A 548 -36.16 18.51 9.71
N LEU A 549 -35.06 19.25 9.68
CA LEU A 549 -34.61 20.08 10.78
C LEU A 549 -34.73 21.58 10.43
N PRO A 550 -35.39 22.39 11.28
CA PRO A 550 -35.40 23.84 11.12
C PRO A 550 -34.06 24.45 11.53
N ILE A 551 -33.59 25.45 10.77
CA ILE A 551 -32.43 26.26 11.13
C ILE A 551 -32.87 27.66 11.56
N TYR A 552 -32.38 28.11 12.71
CA TYR A 552 -32.63 29.44 13.27
C TYR A 552 -31.32 30.23 13.35
N ARG A 553 -31.38 31.54 13.07
CA ARG A 553 -30.29 32.47 13.42
C ARG A 553 -30.56 33.03 14.81
N GLU A 554 -29.55 32.97 15.68
CA GLU A 554 -29.63 33.51 17.04
C GLU A 554 -29.84 35.04 16.98
N GLY A 555 -30.82 35.56 17.74
CA GLY A 555 -31.10 37.00 17.86
C GLY A 555 -32.05 37.63 16.82
N GLY A 556 -32.65 36.84 15.92
CA GLY A 556 -33.66 37.31 14.97
C GLY A 556 -35.10 37.09 15.46
N GLU A 557 -35.59 37.94 16.36
CA GLU A 557 -37.04 38.07 16.57
C GLU A 557 -37.68 38.66 15.31
N GLY A 558 -38.16 37.77 14.43
CA GLY A 558 -38.90 38.14 13.25
C GLY A 558 -39.35 36.88 12.50
N LEU A 559 -40.66 36.72 12.33
CA LEU A 559 -41.32 35.63 11.61
C LEU A 559 -40.87 35.52 10.12
N GLY A 560 -39.62 35.10 9.88
CA GLY A 560 -39.20 34.50 8.62
C GLY A 560 -39.41 32.99 8.69
N LYS A 561 -39.98 32.37 7.65
CA LYS A 561 -40.09 30.90 7.55
C LYS A 561 -38.75 30.25 7.93
N ALA A 562 -38.75 29.39 8.95
CA ALA A 562 -37.56 28.60 9.29
C ALA A 562 -37.12 27.82 8.05
N ARG A 563 -35.86 28.03 7.62
CA ARG A 563 -35.30 27.27 6.51
C ARG A 563 -35.06 25.83 6.97
N GLN A 564 -35.40 24.87 6.12
CA GLN A 564 -35.39 23.46 6.46
C GLN A 564 -34.18 22.79 5.80
N VAL A 565 -33.49 21.93 6.56
CA VAL A 565 -32.54 20.96 6.00
C VAL A 565 -33.10 19.57 6.17
N THR A 566 -32.81 18.70 5.21
CA THR A 566 -33.13 17.28 5.30
C THR A 566 -31.92 16.55 5.85
N VAL A 567 -32.14 15.70 6.84
CA VAL A 567 -31.10 14.88 7.47
C VAL A 567 -31.47 13.41 7.31
N TYR A 568 -30.52 12.61 6.87
CA TYR A 568 -30.70 11.17 6.67
C TYR A 568 -29.38 10.44 6.92
N ARG A 569 -29.44 9.12 7.08
CA ARG A 569 -28.25 8.30 7.31
C ARG A 569 -27.27 8.40 6.14
N MET A 570 -26.00 8.62 6.44
CA MET A 570 -24.95 8.65 5.42
C MET A 570 -24.84 7.28 4.75
N ASP A 571 -24.80 7.31 3.42
CA ASP A 571 -24.60 6.12 2.60
C ASP A 571 -23.10 5.78 2.55
N PRO A 572 -22.67 4.61 3.07
CA PRO A 572 -21.26 4.21 3.02
C PRO A 572 -20.78 3.94 1.58
N ASP A 573 -21.70 3.63 0.67
CA ASP A 573 -21.42 3.40 -0.75
C ASP A 573 -21.61 4.67 -1.58
N GLU A 574 -21.70 5.84 -0.94
CA GLU A 574 -21.86 7.11 -1.62
C GLU A 574 -20.79 7.33 -2.70
N GLU A 575 -21.25 7.66 -3.90
CA GLU A 575 -20.37 8.01 -5.00
C GLU A 575 -19.54 9.28 -4.71
N THR A 576 -18.22 9.13 -4.84
CA THR A 576 -17.25 10.23 -4.79
C THR A 576 -16.38 10.24 -6.05
N LEU A 577 -15.88 11.42 -6.42
CA LEU A 577 -15.00 11.55 -7.58
C LEU A 577 -13.67 10.81 -7.33
N GLY A 578 -13.16 10.81 -6.10
CA GLY A 578 -11.97 10.06 -5.73
C GLY A 578 -12.13 8.55 -5.99
N ALA A 579 -13.25 7.95 -5.59
CA ALA A 579 -13.53 6.54 -5.85
C ALA A 579 -13.70 6.24 -7.36
N LEU A 580 -14.38 7.11 -8.10
CA LEU A 580 -14.56 6.98 -9.54
C LEU A 580 -13.23 7.07 -10.30
N ASP A 581 -12.35 7.99 -9.91
CA ASP A 581 -11.03 8.16 -10.54
C ASP A 581 -10.15 6.90 -10.38
N LEU A 582 -10.24 6.24 -9.23
CA LEU A 582 -9.48 5.01 -8.95
C LEU A 582 -10.05 3.77 -9.65
N LYS A 583 -11.38 3.66 -9.78
CA LYS A 583 -12.03 2.37 -10.09
C LYS A 583 -12.75 2.32 -11.43
N CYS A 584 -13.10 3.45 -12.05
CA CYS A 584 -13.96 3.40 -13.23
C CYS A 584 -13.25 2.83 -14.47
N ALA A 585 -14.04 2.32 -15.43
CA ALA A 585 -13.50 1.72 -16.64
C ALA A 585 -12.68 2.72 -17.48
N LEU A 586 -13.04 4.01 -17.43
CA LEU A 586 -12.38 5.05 -18.19
C LEU A 586 -10.94 5.25 -17.72
N THR A 587 -10.69 5.33 -16.41
CA THR A 587 -9.35 5.61 -15.86
C THR A 587 -8.38 4.43 -15.99
N ARG A 588 -8.87 3.23 -16.29
CA ARG A 588 -8.05 2.05 -16.55
C ARG A 588 -7.48 1.96 -17.98
N ARG A 589 -7.89 2.83 -18.91
CA ARG A 589 -7.40 2.83 -20.29
C ARG A 589 -6.20 3.76 -20.46
N GLY A 590 -5.21 3.36 -21.26
CA GLY A 590 -3.98 4.15 -21.45
C GLY A 590 -4.24 5.54 -22.02
N TRP A 591 -4.91 5.62 -23.18
CA TRP A 591 -5.20 6.89 -23.88
C TRP A 591 -5.95 7.91 -23.02
N THR A 592 -6.84 7.45 -22.13
CA THR A 592 -7.72 8.33 -21.35
C THR A 592 -6.97 9.14 -20.29
N LEU A 593 -5.74 8.75 -19.91
CA LEU A 593 -4.93 9.60 -19.03
C LEU A 593 -4.61 10.92 -19.72
N GLN A 594 -4.19 10.86 -20.98
CA GLN A 594 -3.89 12.04 -21.78
C GLN A 594 -5.16 12.87 -22.00
N GLU A 595 -6.29 12.21 -22.28
CA GLU A 595 -7.60 12.88 -22.43
C GLU A 595 -7.98 13.65 -21.15
N TYR A 596 -7.72 13.06 -19.98
CA TYR A 596 -7.97 13.67 -18.68
C TYR A 596 -6.99 14.79 -18.31
N MET A 597 -5.70 14.60 -18.60
CA MET A 597 -4.66 15.54 -18.16
C MET A 597 -4.48 16.72 -19.09
N LEU A 598 -4.79 16.59 -20.38
CA LEU A 598 -4.69 17.69 -21.34
C LEU A 598 -5.97 18.49 -21.46
N SER A 599 -7.12 17.95 -21.06
CA SER A 599 -8.39 18.69 -21.09
C SER A 599 -8.46 19.70 -19.96
N PRO A 600 -8.54 21.01 -20.23
CA PRO A 600 -8.50 22.01 -19.18
C PRO A 600 -9.82 22.09 -18.40
N ARG A 601 -10.96 21.73 -19.00
CA ARG A 601 -12.26 21.69 -18.33
C ARG A 601 -12.92 20.34 -18.55
N HIS A 602 -13.51 19.79 -17.49
CA HIS A 602 -14.27 18.56 -17.55
C HIS A 602 -15.65 18.71 -16.93
N ILE A 603 -16.63 18.07 -17.58
CA ILE A 603 -17.84 17.61 -16.92
C ILE A 603 -17.74 16.08 -16.85
N LEU A 604 -17.64 15.55 -15.64
CA LEU A 604 -17.53 14.12 -15.40
C LEU A 604 -18.89 13.57 -14.95
N TYR A 605 -19.38 12.57 -15.67
CA TYR A 605 -20.65 11.92 -15.38
C TYR A 605 -20.38 10.62 -14.64
N GLY A 606 -20.65 10.61 -13.35
CA GLY A 606 -20.71 9.42 -12.50
C GLY A 606 -22.05 8.70 -12.65
N LYS A 607 -22.32 7.77 -11.75
CA LYS A 607 -23.56 7.00 -11.65
C LYS A 607 -24.71 7.86 -11.14
N ASP A 608 -24.46 8.64 -10.08
CA ASP A 608 -25.52 9.35 -9.35
C ASP A 608 -25.32 10.87 -9.37
N LYS A 609 -24.12 11.33 -9.74
CA LYS A 609 -23.73 12.75 -9.71
C LYS A 609 -22.99 13.18 -10.98
N ILE A 610 -23.01 14.49 -11.22
CA ILE A 610 -22.10 15.15 -12.16
C ILE A 610 -21.05 15.94 -11.39
N TYR A 611 -19.84 15.99 -11.94
CA TYR A 611 -18.70 16.70 -11.37
C TYR A 611 -18.12 17.68 -12.38
N TRP A 612 -17.56 18.77 -11.88
CA TRP A 612 -16.83 19.77 -12.64
C TRP A 612 -15.37 19.82 -12.19
N ARG A 613 -14.47 19.91 -13.16
CA ARG A 613 -13.05 20.19 -12.93
C ARG A 613 -12.58 21.27 -13.90
N CYS A 614 -11.82 22.22 -13.39
CA CYS A 614 -11.02 23.16 -14.16
C CYS A 614 -9.72 23.49 -13.40
N PRO A 615 -8.76 24.27 -13.94
CA PRO A 615 -7.50 24.54 -13.25
C PRO A 615 -7.68 25.29 -11.93
N GLY A 616 -8.78 26.05 -11.79
CA GLY A 616 -9.07 26.84 -10.59
C GLY A 616 -9.87 26.10 -9.51
N THR A 617 -10.65 25.07 -9.85
CA THR A 617 -11.55 24.43 -8.88
C THR A 617 -12.06 23.05 -9.31
N PHE A 618 -12.48 22.28 -8.30
CA PHE A 618 -13.29 21.08 -8.40
C PHE A 618 -14.62 21.32 -7.69
N CYS A 619 -15.71 20.84 -8.28
CA CYS A 619 -17.06 20.95 -7.69
C CYS A 619 -17.88 19.72 -8.05
N SER A 620 -18.67 19.21 -7.11
CA SER A 620 -19.70 18.19 -7.35
C SER A 620 -21.09 18.82 -7.43
N SER A 621 -22.09 18.11 -7.97
CA SER A 621 -23.47 18.60 -8.04
C SER A 621 -24.11 18.86 -6.67
N ASP A 622 -23.64 18.18 -5.61
CA ASP A 622 -23.96 18.46 -4.20
C ASP A 622 -23.22 19.70 -3.64
N GLY A 623 -22.38 20.34 -4.44
CA GLY A 623 -21.69 21.59 -4.13
C GLY A 623 -20.54 21.46 -3.15
N LEU A 624 -20.02 20.25 -2.93
CA LEU A 624 -18.76 20.04 -2.22
C LEU A 624 -17.57 20.32 -3.16
N SER A 625 -16.47 20.80 -2.59
CA SER A 625 -15.25 21.18 -3.32
C SER A 625 -14.09 20.24 -3.01
N PHE A 626 -12.85 20.67 -3.29
CA PHE A 626 -11.60 19.93 -3.01
C PHE A 626 -11.54 19.33 -1.60
N GLY A 627 -10.99 18.12 -1.52
CA GLY A 627 -10.64 17.42 -0.28
C GLY A 627 -10.70 15.90 -0.45
N ASN A 628 -11.13 15.15 0.55
CA ASN A 628 -11.07 13.69 0.57
C ASN A 628 -12.06 12.99 -0.40
N LYS A 629 -13.07 13.71 -0.90
CA LYS A 629 -14.03 13.23 -1.92
C LYS A 629 -13.57 13.45 -3.36
N THR A 630 -12.43 14.11 -3.55
CA THR A 630 -11.79 14.36 -4.86
C THR A 630 -10.53 13.51 -5.04
N PRO A 631 -9.99 13.35 -6.26
CA PRO A 631 -8.78 12.58 -6.49
C PRO A 631 -7.61 13.05 -5.62
N GLN A 632 -6.87 12.11 -5.04
CA GLN A 632 -5.75 12.38 -4.12
C GLN A 632 -4.61 13.15 -4.80
N ARG A 633 -4.35 12.86 -6.09
CA ARG A 633 -3.33 13.54 -6.89
C ARG A 633 -3.99 14.52 -7.86
N THR A 634 -3.69 15.80 -7.72
CA THR A 634 -4.23 16.86 -8.57
C THR A 634 -3.29 17.31 -9.68
N TYR A 635 -2.01 16.93 -9.61
CA TYR A 635 -0.95 17.34 -10.54
C TYR A 635 -0.96 18.85 -10.80
N ALA A 636 -1.05 19.63 -9.72
CA ALA A 636 -1.26 21.07 -9.80
C ALA A 636 -0.10 21.79 -10.52
N THR A 637 1.15 21.32 -10.32
CA THR A 637 2.33 21.88 -10.99
C THR A 637 2.31 21.58 -12.49
N LEU A 638 2.06 20.32 -12.89
CA LEU A 638 1.91 20.00 -14.33
C LEU A 638 0.76 20.76 -14.97
N SER A 639 -0.37 20.88 -14.30
CA SER A 639 -1.54 21.59 -14.85
C SER A 639 -1.18 23.03 -15.21
N ARG A 640 -0.40 23.72 -14.37
CA ARG A 640 0.11 25.07 -14.67
C ARG A 640 1.03 25.09 -15.90
N VAL A 641 1.90 24.10 -16.06
CA VAL A 641 2.77 23.99 -17.24
C VAL A 641 1.95 23.69 -18.51
N ILE A 642 1.06 22.69 -18.46
CA ILE A 642 0.23 22.22 -19.57
C ILE A 642 -0.73 23.31 -20.06
N TYR A 643 -1.18 24.23 -19.21
CA TYR A 643 -2.13 25.29 -19.57
C TYR A 643 -1.52 26.68 -19.64
N SER A 644 -0.22 26.85 -19.32
CA SER A 644 0.46 28.15 -19.17
C SER A 644 0.16 29.18 -20.26
N ASP A 645 0.11 28.76 -21.53
CA ASP A 645 -0.09 29.63 -22.69
C ASP A 645 -1.57 29.92 -23.02
N ILE A 646 -2.51 29.25 -22.35
CA ILE A 646 -3.97 29.45 -22.53
C ILE A 646 -4.68 29.93 -21.26
N MET A 647 -3.95 30.10 -20.15
CA MET A 647 -4.47 30.72 -18.92
C MET A 647 -4.76 32.21 -19.13
N SER A 648 -5.79 32.73 -18.46
CA SER A 648 -6.15 34.15 -18.47
C SER A 648 -5.04 35.04 -17.91
N HIS A 649 -4.36 34.55 -16.87
CA HIS A 649 -3.14 35.13 -16.31
C HIS A 649 -2.02 34.11 -16.45
N GLN A 650 -1.00 34.43 -17.22
CA GLN A 650 0.15 33.55 -17.39
C GLN A 650 0.88 33.41 -16.05
N PRO A 651 0.97 32.19 -15.49
CA PRO A 651 1.76 31.98 -14.28
C PRO A 651 3.24 32.26 -14.58
N PRO A 652 4.05 32.69 -13.59
CA PRO A 652 5.48 32.80 -13.79
C PRO A 652 6.03 31.44 -14.25
N LEU A 653 6.61 31.42 -15.46
CA LEU A 653 7.08 30.22 -16.16
C LEU A 653 8.32 29.57 -15.52
N SER A 654 8.83 30.11 -14.42
CA SER A 654 9.87 29.46 -13.60
C SER A 654 9.25 28.33 -12.78
N ALA A 655 8.66 27.33 -13.45
CA ALA A 655 8.34 26.08 -12.78
C ALA A 655 9.67 25.42 -12.40
N ASP A 656 9.79 25.02 -11.13
CA ASP A 656 10.94 24.23 -10.69
C ASP A 656 10.95 22.92 -11.47
N VAL A 657 12.00 22.70 -12.26
CA VAL A 657 12.16 21.51 -13.09
C VAL A 657 12.08 20.23 -12.25
N ASN A 658 12.52 20.26 -10.99
CA ASN A 658 12.41 19.12 -10.08
C ASN A 658 10.96 18.77 -9.79
N LEU A 659 10.10 19.77 -9.52
CA LEU A 659 8.68 19.56 -9.26
C LEU A 659 7.95 19.06 -10.53
N VAL A 660 8.33 19.56 -11.70
CA VAL A 660 7.76 19.10 -12.98
C VAL A 660 8.16 17.65 -13.25
N LEU A 661 9.42 17.28 -13.01
CA LEU A 661 9.91 15.91 -13.17
C LEU A 661 9.30 14.96 -12.13
N GLN A 662 9.12 15.41 -10.89
CA GLN A 662 8.44 14.63 -9.86
C GLN A 662 7.02 14.26 -10.29
N ASP A 663 6.20 15.25 -10.65
CA ASP A 663 4.85 14.99 -11.14
C ASP A 663 4.88 14.15 -12.45
N TYR A 664 5.89 14.33 -13.32
CA TYR A 664 6.07 13.53 -14.54
C TYR A 664 6.22 12.04 -14.21
N TYR A 665 7.12 11.68 -13.29
CA TYR A 665 7.32 10.27 -12.91
C TYR A 665 6.12 9.69 -12.18
N GLU A 666 5.46 10.47 -11.32
CA GLU A 666 4.19 10.04 -10.70
C GLU A 666 3.11 9.78 -11.76
N LEU A 667 3.07 10.60 -12.81
CA LEU A 667 2.15 10.43 -13.92
C LEU A 667 2.51 9.22 -14.78
N VAL A 668 3.81 8.94 -15.01
CA VAL A 668 4.26 7.71 -15.66
C VAL A 668 3.87 6.49 -14.85
N SER A 669 4.02 6.51 -13.53
CA SER A 669 3.55 5.42 -12.65
C SER A 669 2.04 5.20 -12.81
N ALA A 670 1.24 6.28 -12.73
CA ALA A 670 -0.22 6.20 -12.91
C ALA A 670 -0.65 5.79 -14.34
N TYR A 671 0.21 6.01 -15.34
CA TYR A 671 0.00 5.61 -16.73
C TYR A 671 0.35 4.14 -16.99
N SER A 672 1.47 3.70 -16.44
CA SER A 672 2.12 2.42 -16.79
C SER A 672 1.22 1.20 -16.61
N ALA A 673 0.40 1.19 -15.55
CA ALA A 673 -0.54 0.10 -15.23
C ALA A 673 -1.84 0.12 -16.07
N ARG A 674 -2.04 1.13 -16.93
CA ARG A 674 -3.29 1.26 -17.70
C ARG A 674 -3.28 0.35 -18.91
N ALA A 675 -4.43 -0.25 -19.18
CA ALA A 675 -4.64 -1.18 -20.27
C ALA A 675 -4.64 -0.48 -21.65
N LEU A 676 -3.94 -1.10 -22.60
CA LEU A 676 -3.93 -0.70 -24.01
C LEU A 676 -4.50 -1.82 -24.87
N THR A 677 -5.27 -1.46 -25.89
CA THR A 677 -5.74 -2.42 -26.90
C THR A 677 -4.59 -2.87 -27.80
N TYR A 678 -3.70 -1.93 -28.17
CA TYR A 678 -2.51 -2.20 -28.95
C TYR A 678 -1.27 -1.79 -28.15
N GLY A 679 -0.39 -2.75 -27.90
CA GLY A 679 0.81 -2.51 -27.10
C GLY A 679 1.74 -1.42 -27.66
N THR A 680 1.79 -1.30 -28.98
CA THR A 680 2.57 -0.26 -29.69
C THR A 680 2.14 1.16 -29.34
N ASP A 681 0.96 1.35 -28.76
CA ASP A 681 0.45 2.67 -28.35
C ASP A 681 1.06 3.19 -27.05
N LYS A 682 1.95 2.44 -26.37
CA LYS A 682 2.49 2.82 -25.04
C LYS A 682 3.16 4.21 -25.01
N LEU A 683 3.99 4.54 -25.99
CA LEU A 683 4.57 5.88 -26.10
C LEU A 683 3.60 6.87 -26.80
N PRO A 684 2.96 6.52 -27.94
CA PRO A 684 1.96 7.38 -28.58
C PRO A 684 0.88 7.93 -27.65
N ALA A 685 0.32 7.10 -26.76
CA ALA A 685 -0.75 7.48 -25.84
C ALA A 685 -0.30 8.42 -24.71
N PHE A 686 1.00 8.58 -24.52
CA PHE A 686 1.60 9.51 -23.55
C PHE A 686 2.26 10.73 -24.23
N SER A 687 2.41 10.68 -25.55
CA SER A 687 3.21 11.63 -26.34
C SER A 687 2.78 13.09 -26.21
N GLY A 688 1.48 13.37 -26.14
CA GLY A 688 0.95 14.72 -26.00
C GLY A 688 1.28 15.34 -24.65
N LEU A 689 1.35 14.54 -23.58
CA LEU A 689 1.81 14.99 -22.26
C LEU A 689 3.31 15.31 -22.31
N ALA A 690 4.12 14.38 -22.81
CA ALA A 690 5.56 14.60 -22.96
C ALA A 690 5.88 15.86 -23.77
N GLN A 691 5.20 16.06 -24.91
CA GLN A 691 5.36 17.25 -25.75
C GLN A 691 5.05 18.56 -25.00
N ARG A 692 4.02 18.58 -24.15
CA ARG A 692 3.64 19.78 -23.40
C ARG A 692 4.57 20.09 -22.24
N LEU A 693 5.19 19.07 -21.66
CA LEU A 693 6.11 19.22 -20.53
C LEU A 693 7.54 19.53 -20.99
N HIS A 694 7.91 19.16 -22.22
CA HIS A 694 9.26 19.37 -22.76
C HIS A 694 9.79 20.80 -22.52
N PRO A 695 9.07 21.90 -22.83
CA PRO A 695 9.63 23.24 -22.66
C PRO A 695 10.04 23.57 -21.21
N ALA A 696 9.35 22.99 -20.21
CA ALA A 696 9.67 23.18 -18.80
C ALA A 696 10.78 22.24 -18.32
N ILE A 697 10.79 20.99 -18.79
CA ILE A 697 11.80 19.99 -18.40
C ILE A 697 13.16 20.29 -19.01
N LYS A 698 13.18 20.79 -20.26
CA LYS A 698 14.37 20.97 -21.11
C LYS A 698 15.06 19.64 -21.41
N GLY A 699 15.97 19.63 -22.39
CA GLY A 699 16.66 18.41 -22.84
C GLY A 699 15.78 17.53 -23.73
N ASP A 700 16.39 16.52 -24.35
CA ASP A 700 15.74 15.72 -25.37
C ASP A 700 14.89 14.61 -24.76
N TYR A 701 13.72 14.39 -25.36
CA TYR A 701 12.88 13.24 -25.05
C TYR A 701 13.39 12.03 -25.82
N LEU A 702 13.66 10.95 -25.10
CA LEU A 702 14.27 9.78 -25.68
C LEU A 702 13.19 8.75 -26.06
N ALA A 703 13.00 7.73 -25.23
CA ALA A 703 11.89 6.78 -25.35
C ALA A 703 11.24 6.64 -23.97
N GLY A 704 10.53 7.66 -23.52
CA GLY A 704 9.93 7.67 -22.17
C GLY A 704 10.77 8.35 -21.08
N ILE A 705 12.01 8.73 -21.34
CA ILE A 705 12.87 9.43 -20.36
C ILE A 705 13.48 10.70 -20.97
N TRP A 706 14.04 11.55 -20.11
CA TRP A 706 14.60 12.85 -20.48
C TRP A 706 16.12 12.85 -20.32
N THR A 707 16.86 13.47 -21.24
CA THR A 707 18.32 13.63 -21.07
C THR A 707 18.68 14.44 -19.83
N THR A 708 17.84 15.41 -19.44
CA THR A 708 18.01 16.26 -18.25
C THR A 708 18.08 15.46 -16.95
N ASP A 709 17.35 14.34 -16.88
CA ASP A 709 17.26 13.51 -15.66
C ASP A 709 17.34 12.01 -16.01
N PHE A 710 18.22 11.68 -16.97
CA PHE A 710 18.30 10.34 -17.53
C PHE A 710 18.64 9.29 -16.47
N ARG A 711 19.41 9.66 -15.43
CA ARG A 711 19.77 8.75 -14.33
C ARG A 711 18.52 8.27 -13.61
N ARG A 712 17.68 9.18 -13.12
CA ARG A 712 16.41 8.80 -12.48
C ARG A 712 15.48 8.10 -13.46
N GLY A 713 15.43 8.55 -14.71
CA GLY A 713 14.66 7.90 -15.77
C GLY A 713 15.05 6.44 -16.01
N LEU A 714 16.31 6.07 -15.83
CA LEU A 714 16.79 4.68 -15.90
C LEU A 714 16.41 3.84 -14.68
N LEU A 715 16.15 4.46 -13.52
CA LEU A 715 15.95 3.82 -12.22
C LEU A 715 14.48 3.55 -11.88
N TRP A 716 13.74 3.03 -12.86
CA TRP A 716 12.39 2.51 -12.61
C TRP A 716 12.43 1.04 -12.15
N THR A 717 11.44 0.60 -11.36
CA THR A 717 11.21 -0.78 -10.93
C THR A 717 9.73 -1.15 -11.07
N ALA A 718 9.38 -2.44 -11.06
CA ALA A 718 7.98 -2.86 -11.04
C ALA A 718 7.45 -2.96 -9.61
N GLU A 719 6.20 -2.55 -9.37
CA GLU A 719 5.57 -2.57 -8.03
C GLU A 719 5.53 -3.99 -7.42
N MET A 720 5.23 -5.00 -8.24
CA MET A 720 5.05 -6.40 -7.80
C MET A 720 6.28 -7.29 -8.08
N ARG A 721 7.49 -6.69 -8.03
CA ARG A 721 8.84 -7.29 -8.19
C ARG A 721 9.30 -7.63 -9.60
N PHE A 722 8.45 -8.20 -10.45
CA PHE A 722 8.83 -8.55 -11.83
C PHE A 722 8.27 -7.55 -12.84
N CYS A 723 9.09 -7.23 -13.82
CA CYS A 723 8.77 -6.44 -15.00
C CYS A 723 8.77 -7.34 -16.24
N ARG A 724 7.66 -8.04 -16.48
CA ARG A 724 7.53 -8.85 -17.69
C ARG A 724 7.53 -7.91 -18.90
N ARG A 725 8.42 -8.16 -19.87
CA ARG A 725 8.39 -7.45 -21.14
C ARG A 725 7.07 -7.75 -21.84
N ALA A 726 6.46 -6.71 -22.41
CA ALA A 726 5.20 -6.89 -23.10
C ALA A 726 5.38 -7.79 -24.33
N PRO A 727 4.50 -8.79 -24.54
CA PRO A 727 4.62 -9.70 -25.67
C PRO A 727 4.36 -8.99 -26.99
N GLY A 728 5.02 -9.43 -28.06
CA GLY A 728 4.77 -8.96 -29.43
C GLY A 728 5.96 -8.25 -30.07
N PRO A 729 5.73 -7.37 -31.07
CA PRO A 729 6.80 -6.67 -31.77
C PRO A 729 7.53 -5.67 -30.86
N TYR A 730 8.72 -5.26 -31.28
CA TYR A 730 9.48 -4.21 -30.60
C TYR A 730 8.62 -2.97 -30.34
N ARG A 731 8.61 -2.52 -29.08
CA ARG A 731 7.81 -1.39 -28.59
C ARG A 731 8.68 -0.26 -28.07
N ALA A 732 9.70 -0.60 -27.30
CA ALA A 732 10.60 0.32 -26.61
C ALA A 732 11.92 -0.41 -26.29
N PRO A 733 13.04 0.33 -26.10
CA PRO A 733 14.30 -0.24 -25.66
C PRO A 733 14.20 -0.79 -24.23
N SER A 734 15.09 -1.72 -23.86
CA SER A 734 14.99 -2.43 -22.57
C SER A 734 15.12 -1.52 -21.35
N TRP A 735 15.79 -0.38 -21.50
CA TRP A 735 15.96 0.62 -20.46
C TRP A 735 14.77 1.57 -20.30
N SER A 736 13.81 1.56 -21.23
CA SER A 736 12.60 2.36 -21.14
C SER A 736 11.55 1.69 -20.26
N TRP A 737 10.88 2.47 -19.42
CA TRP A 737 9.72 1.99 -18.66
C TRP A 737 8.56 1.53 -19.57
N ALA A 738 8.54 1.96 -20.84
CA ALA A 738 7.50 1.61 -21.80
C ALA A 738 7.61 0.16 -22.32
N VAL A 739 8.64 -0.59 -21.90
CA VAL A 739 8.85 -2.00 -22.29
C VAL A 739 7.82 -2.96 -21.66
N THR A 740 7.12 -2.55 -20.61
CA THR A 740 6.18 -3.38 -19.84
C THR A 740 4.76 -2.79 -19.77
N ASP A 741 3.81 -3.64 -19.36
CA ASP A 741 2.44 -3.25 -19.00
C ASP A 741 2.18 -3.30 -17.48
N GLU A 742 3.20 -3.65 -16.68
CA GLU A 742 3.15 -3.59 -15.23
C GLU A 742 3.23 -2.15 -14.71
N MET A 743 2.77 -1.93 -13.47
CA MET A 743 2.95 -0.65 -12.79
C MET A 743 4.43 -0.42 -12.48
N VAL A 744 4.99 0.65 -13.04
CA VAL A 744 6.37 1.07 -12.75
C VAL A 744 6.40 2.14 -11.67
N LEU A 745 7.40 2.05 -10.80
CA LEU A 745 7.73 3.04 -9.79
C LEU A 745 9.11 3.59 -10.11
N PHE A 746 9.34 4.85 -9.76
CA PHE A 746 10.67 5.45 -9.83
C PHE A 746 11.18 5.60 -8.41
N GLU A 747 12.47 5.34 -8.22
CA GLU A 747 13.12 5.75 -6.98
C GLU A 747 12.91 7.27 -6.81
N ALA A 748 12.55 7.69 -5.60
CA ALA A 748 12.04 9.03 -5.31
C ALA A 748 13.09 9.88 -4.58
N PRO A 749 14.17 10.33 -5.25
CA PRO A 749 14.89 11.47 -4.73
C PRO A 749 13.98 12.70 -4.89
N GLU A 750 13.99 13.57 -3.87
CA GLU A 750 13.28 14.86 -3.88
C GLU A 750 13.82 15.83 -4.94
N SER A 751 14.95 15.48 -5.60
CA SER A 751 15.62 16.30 -6.62
C SER A 751 16.26 15.46 -7.74
N ILE A 752 16.60 16.12 -8.85
CA ILE A 752 17.37 15.54 -9.98
C ILE A 752 18.69 14.95 -9.45
N LEU A 753 19.03 13.75 -9.92
CA LEU A 753 20.29 13.10 -9.57
C LEU A 753 21.47 13.79 -10.28
N GLY A 754 22.13 14.66 -9.52
CA GLY A 754 23.28 15.46 -9.96
C GLY A 754 24.46 14.61 -10.44
N PRO A 755 25.43 15.23 -11.14
CA PRO A 755 26.67 14.56 -11.49
C PRO A 755 27.50 14.30 -10.23
N SER A 756 28.12 13.13 -10.18
CA SER A 756 29.11 12.76 -9.17
C SER A 756 30.28 12.05 -9.87
N PRO A 757 31.48 11.94 -9.23
CA PRO A 757 32.64 11.28 -9.83
C PRO A 757 32.34 9.87 -10.35
N SER A 758 31.57 9.08 -9.62
CA SER A 758 31.30 7.68 -9.96
C SER A 758 30.08 7.47 -10.85
N SER A 759 29.15 8.43 -10.88
CA SER A 759 27.88 8.34 -11.62
C SER A 759 28.04 8.11 -13.13
N ALA A 760 27.04 7.46 -13.74
CA ALA A 760 26.98 7.30 -15.19
C ALA A 760 26.96 8.66 -15.90
N LYS A 761 27.59 8.73 -17.08
CA LYS A 761 27.55 9.88 -17.98
C LYS A 761 26.94 9.49 -19.31
N LEU A 762 26.00 10.28 -19.77
CA LEU A 762 25.42 10.15 -21.11
C LEU A 762 26.38 10.77 -22.12
N MET A 763 26.96 9.94 -22.99
CA MET A 763 27.96 10.35 -24.00
C MET A 763 27.31 10.67 -25.34
N ALA A 764 26.37 9.82 -25.75
CA ALA A 764 25.58 9.99 -26.96
C ALA A 764 24.27 9.22 -26.81
N TYR A 765 23.29 9.56 -27.64
CA TYR A 765 22.04 8.82 -27.74
C TYR A 765 21.56 8.84 -29.20
N SER A 766 20.74 7.88 -29.56
CA SER A 766 20.03 7.84 -30.84
C SER A 766 18.61 7.38 -30.57
N VAL A 767 17.63 8.06 -31.16
CA VAL A 767 16.23 7.64 -31.12
C VAL A 767 15.69 7.76 -32.54
N GLU A 768 15.21 6.63 -33.06
CA GLU A 768 14.60 6.55 -34.38
C GLU A 768 13.08 6.46 -34.20
N PRO A 769 12.36 7.59 -34.28
CA PRO A 769 10.91 7.56 -34.22
C PRO A 769 10.37 6.88 -35.47
N ARG A 770 9.31 6.06 -35.34
CA ARG A 770 8.65 5.42 -36.49
C ARG A 770 8.15 6.44 -37.49
N VAL A 771 7.72 7.60 -37.01
CA VAL A 771 7.34 8.71 -37.89
C VAL A 771 8.30 9.87 -37.69
N THR A 772 9.02 10.23 -38.74
CA THR A 772 9.96 11.35 -38.76
C THR A 772 9.30 12.63 -38.21
N GLY A 773 10.01 13.34 -37.33
CA GLY A 773 9.53 14.55 -36.68
C GLY A 773 8.57 14.33 -35.50
N ASN A 774 8.33 13.09 -35.07
CA ASN A 774 7.56 12.79 -33.85
C ASN A 774 8.43 12.09 -32.78
N PRO A 775 9.29 12.82 -32.05
CA PRO A 775 10.21 12.21 -31.08
C PRO A 775 9.49 11.61 -29.86
N TYR A 776 8.23 11.95 -29.61
CA TYR A 776 7.47 11.47 -28.45
C TYR A 776 6.60 10.23 -28.72
N GLY A 777 6.53 9.81 -29.99
CA GLY A 777 5.64 8.73 -30.43
C GLY A 777 6.28 7.35 -30.36
N GLU A 778 5.77 6.45 -31.19
CA GLU A 778 6.33 5.10 -31.35
C GLU A 778 7.76 5.17 -31.90
N VAL A 779 8.65 4.31 -31.37
CA VAL A 779 10.05 4.22 -31.77
C VAL A 779 10.32 2.91 -32.50
N VAL A 780 11.20 2.95 -33.50
CA VAL A 780 11.71 1.77 -34.22
C VAL A 780 12.95 1.23 -33.52
N SER A 781 13.79 2.14 -33.02
CA SER A 781 14.99 1.82 -32.26
C SER A 781 15.35 3.00 -31.36
N ALA A 782 16.01 2.73 -30.24
CA ALA A 782 16.57 3.77 -29.39
C ALA A 782 17.77 3.22 -28.60
N THR A 783 18.85 3.99 -28.51
CA THR A 783 20.11 3.56 -27.89
C THR A 783 20.71 4.66 -27.03
N LEU A 784 21.36 4.28 -25.93
CA LEU A 784 22.12 5.19 -25.07
C LEU A 784 23.58 4.74 -24.97
N VAL A 785 24.50 5.61 -25.35
CA VAL A 785 25.94 5.40 -25.13
C VAL A 785 26.31 6.03 -23.80
N LEU A 786 26.66 5.19 -22.83
CA LEU A 786 26.96 5.58 -21.47
C LEU A 786 28.43 5.28 -21.15
N GLU A 787 29.10 6.23 -20.51
CA GLU A 787 30.30 5.96 -19.72
C GLU A 787 29.86 5.64 -18.28
N ALA A 788 30.07 4.41 -17.84
CA ALA A 788 29.61 3.95 -16.54
C ALA A 788 30.61 2.98 -15.89
N LEU A 789 30.51 2.89 -14.57
CA LEU A 789 31.27 1.96 -13.74
C LEU A 789 30.55 0.60 -13.77
N THR A 790 31.28 -0.48 -14.04
CA THR A 790 30.68 -1.82 -14.19
C THR A 790 31.41 -2.87 -13.35
N LYS A 791 30.64 -3.85 -12.85
CA LYS A 791 31.15 -5.02 -12.13
C LYS A 791 30.52 -6.32 -12.66
N PRO A 792 31.26 -7.42 -12.79
CA PRO A 792 30.66 -8.72 -13.07
C PRO A 792 29.64 -9.11 -12.01
N LEU A 793 28.49 -9.62 -12.44
CA LEU A 793 27.41 -10.15 -11.60
C LEU A 793 27.11 -11.60 -12.00
N VAL A 794 27.10 -12.49 -11.02
CA VAL A 794 26.70 -13.89 -11.17
C VAL A 794 25.32 -14.06 -10.53
N ARG A 795 24.36 -14.62 -11.26
CA ARG A 795 23.04 -14.97 -10.72
C ARG A 795 23.02 -16.45 -10.34
N SER A 796 22.63 -16.76 -9.11
CA SER A 796 22.46 -18.14 -8.63
C SER A 796 20.97 -18.47 -8.42
N SER A 797 20.56 -19.72 -8.72
CA SER A 797 19.25 -20.24 -8.34
C SER A 797 19.22 -20.81 -6.91
N GLN A 798 20.32 -20.71 -6.18
CA GLN A 798 20.41 -21.14 -4.79
C GLN A 798 19.44 -20.33 -3.91
N ILE A 799 18.69 -21.03 -3.06
CA ILE A 799 17.81 -20.44 -2.05
C ILE A 799 18.44 -20.68 -0.68
N ILE A 800 18.68 -19.59 0.05
CA ILE A 800 19.19 -19.60 1.43
C ILE A 800 18.11 -19.10 2.37
N ALA A 801 17.91 -19.80 3.48
CA ALA A 801 16.93 -19.41 4.48
C ALA A 801 17.60 -18.53 5.56
N THR A 802 17.85 -17.25 5.26
CA THR A 802 18.48 -16.27 6.17
C THR A 802 17.64 -15.00 6.34
N VAL A 803 17.55 -14.47 7.56
CA VAL A 803 16.77 -13.24 7.89
C VAL A 803 17.56 -11.95 7.65
N SER A 804 18.90 -12.00 7.67
CA SER A 804 19.79 -10.88 7.34
C SER A 804 21.25 -11.35 7.40
N ASP A 805 21.86 -11.61 6.25
CA ASP A 805 23.28 -11.97 6.20
C ASP A 805 24.14 -10.69 6.23
N PRO A 806 25.05 -10.51 7.22
CA PRO A 806 25.90 -9.31 7.33
C PRO A 806 26.87 -9.12 6.15
N GLY A 807 27.11 -10.17 5.35
CA GLY A 807 27.85 -10.10 4.08
C GLY A 807 27.02 -9.52 2.92
N THR A 808 25.73 -9.28 3.12
CA THR A 808 24.86 -8.67 2.10
C THR A 808 25.26 -7.22 1.88
N VAL A 809 25.70 -6.89 0.66
CA VAL A 809 26.05 -5.52 0.26
C VAL A 809 24.88 -4.77 -0.38
N GLY A 810 23.78 -5.46 -0.68
CA GLY A 810 22.63 -4.87 -1.34
C GLY A 810 21.56 -5.87 -1.75
N THR A 811 20.59 -5.38 -2.52
CA THR A 811 19.51 -6.18 -3.11
C THR A 811 19.50 -6.03 -4.62
N VAL A 812 18.98 -7.03 -5.31
CA VAL A 812 18.75 -7.01 -6.75
C VAL A 812 17.36 -7.53 -7.06
N ASP A 813 16.69 -6.86 -8.00
CA ASP A 813 15.42 -7.27 -8.56
C ASP A 813 15.61 -7.48 -10.05
N TYR A 814 15.28 -8.67 -10.53
CA TYR A 814 15.36 -9.00 -11.95
C TYR A 814 14.04 -8.67 -12.63
N ASP A 815 14.11 -8.08 -13.83
CA ASP A 815 12.91 -7.72 -14.60
C ASP A 815 12.11 -9.00 -14.93
N GLU A 816 12.77 -10.12 -15.24
CA GLU A 816 12.12 -11.40 -15.51
C GLU A 816 12.59 -12.53 -14.59
N PRO A 817 11.67 -13.41 -14.14
CA PRO A 817 12.06 -14.63 -13.42
C PRO A 817 12.81 -15.58 -14.38
N ALA A 818 13.91 -16.15 -13.90
CA ALA A 818 14.66 -17.22 -14.58
C ALA A 818 14.17 -18.63 -14.18
N GLY A 819 13.37 -18.74 -13.12
CA GLY A 819 12.77 -20.00 -12.67
C GLY A 819 11.74 -19.83 -11.55
N PRO A 820 11.05 -20.93 -11.14
CA PRO A 820 10.08 -20.90 -10.05
C PRO A 820 10.66 -20.45 -8.70
N GLU A 821 11.97 -20.62 -8.49
CA GLU A 821 12.71 -20.18 -7.30
C GLU A 821 12.64 -18.67 -7.08
N ASP A 822 12.57 -17.86 -8.14
CA ASP A 822 12.46 -16.40 -8.02
C ASP A 822 11.08 -16.00 -7.48
N SER A 823 10.07 -16.86 -7.61
CA SER A 823 8.67 -16.60 -7.23
C SER A 823 8.30 -17.10 -5.83
N VAL A 824 9.28 -17.46 -5.00
CA VAL A 824 9.04 -17.94 -3.64
C VAL A 824 8.45 -16.80 -2.78
N PRO A 825 7.29 -17.01 -2.11
CA PRO A 825 6.71 -16.00 -1.25
C PRO A 825 7.68 -15.56 -0.16
N ARG A 826 7.80 -14.24 0.05
CA ARG A 826 8.71 -13.61 1.03
C ARG A 826 10.21 -13.85 0.78
N ALA A 827 10.62 -14.38 -0.37
CA ALA A 827 12.02 -14.40 -0.77
C ALA A 827 12.41 -13.08 -1.48
N TYR A 828 13.69 -12.73 -1.50
CA TYR A 828 14.27 -11.58 -2.20
C TYR A 828 15.64 -11.99 -2.75
N SER A 829 16.21 -11.29 -3.73
CA SER A 829 17.58 -11.60 -4.16
C SER A 829 18.57 -10.65 -3.48
N SER A 830 19.43 -11.20 -2.63
CA SER A 830 20.50 -10.47 -1.94
C SER A 830 21.77 -10.48 -2.79
N LEU A 831 22.58 -9.43 -2.66
CA LEU A 831 23.88 -9.29 -3.31
C LEU A 831 25.02 -9.51 -2.31
N PHE A 832 26.01 -10.30 -2.72
CA PHE A 832 27.21 -10.63 -1.96
C PHE A 832 28.46 -10.27 -2.77
N PHE A 833 29.48 -9.76 -2.08
CA PHE A 833 30.77 -9.47 -2.71
C PHE A 833 31.70 -10.68 -2.62
N MET A 834 32.20 -11.13 -3.78
CA MET A 834 33.03 -12.33 -3.90
C MET A 834 34.42 -12.01 -4.41
N ARG A 835 35.44 -12.57 -3.76
CA ARG A 835 36.85 -12.44 -4.14
C ARG A 835 37.54 -13.81 -4.20
N PRO A 836 37.41 -14.55 -5.33
CA PRO A 836 38.04 -15.86 -5.49
C PRO A 836 39.58 -15.79 -5.46
N GLU A 837 40.21 -16.90 -5.06
CA GLU A 837 41.67 -17.06 -5.01
C GLU A 837 42.35 -16.97 -6.38
N SER A 838 41.62 -17.28 -7.46
CA SER A 838 42.08 -17.24 -8.84
C SER A 838 42.28 -15.82 -9.41
N GLY A 839 41.90 -14.78 -8.66
CA GLY A 839 42.04 -13.37 -9.03
C GLY A 839 40.84 -12.81 -9.79
N GLY A 840 40.49 -11.55 -9.49
CA GLY A 840 39.30 -10.86 -9.99
C GLY A 840 38.10 -11.00 -9.04
N ASP A 841 37.43 -9.90 -8.74
CA ASP A 841 36.28 -9.85 -7.83
C ASP A 841 34.96 -9.62 -8.58
N TYR A 842 33.86 -10.17 -8.05
CA TYR A 842 32.53 -10.11 -8.67
C TYR A 842 31.43 -9.99 -7.61
N LEU A 843 30.21 -9.73 -8.04
CA LEU A 843 29.02 -9.77 -7.20
C LEU A 843 28.24 -11.06 -7.46
N LEU A 844 27.76 -11.70 -6.41
CA LEU A 844 26.90 -12.86 -6.48
C LEU A 844 25.50 -12.49 -6.00
N SER A 845 24.49 -12.80 -6.80
CA SER A 845 23.08 -12.73 -6.42
C SER A 845 22.58 -14.10 -5.98
N VAL A 846 22.00 -14.16 -4.78
CA VAL A 846 21.40 -15.38 -4.21
C VAL A 846 20.03 -15.08 -3.64
N ILE A 847 19.10 -16.02 -3.77
CA ILE A 847 17.72 -15.87 -3.29
C ILE A 847 17.71 -16.12 -1.78
N THR A 848 17.39 -15.09 -0.99
CA THR A 848 17.26 -15.18 0.46
C THR A 848 15.79 -15.19 0.86
N LYS A 849 15.43 -16.01 1.83
CA LYS A 849 14.08 -16.04 2.43
C LYS A 849 14.22 -16.10 3.96
N PRO A 850 13.20 -15.66 4.72
CA PRO A 850 13.24 -15.75 6.17
C PRO A 850 13.61 -17.16 6.67
N GLY A 851 14.72 -17.25 7.40
CA GLY A 851 15.22 -18.44 8.08
C GLY A 851 16.42 -18.08 8.96
N GLY A 852 17.18 -19.08 9.45
CA GLY A 852 18.38 -18.82 10.26
C GLY A 852 19.60 -19.60 9.83
N GLU A 853 19.75 -19.85 8.53
CA GLU A 853 21.02 -20.26 7.94
C GLU A 853 21.97 -19.05 8.00
N SER A 854 22.97 -19.13 8.87
CA SER A 854 24.04 -18.13 9.00
C SER A 854 25.35 -18.57 8.33
N ASP A 855 25.46 -19.87 8.03
CA ASP A 855 26.61 -20.47 7.36
C ASP A 855 26.09 -21.24 6.14
N TRP A 856 26.52 -20.81 4.96
CA TRP A 856 26.12 -21.38 3.69
C TRP A 856 27.29 -21.28 2.72
N ASP A 857 27.50 -22.37 1.99
CA ASP A 857 28.48 -22.40 0.91
C ASP A 857 27.82 -21.99 -0.41
N VAL A 858 28.60 -21.31 -1.24
CA VAL A 858 28.20 -20.98 -2.61
C VAL A 858 28.14 -22.26 -3.43
N ASP A 859 26.95 -22.66 -3.87
CA ASP A 859 26.79 -23.79 -4.77
C ASP A 859 27.06 -23.36 -6.22
N LEU A 860 28.28 -23.63 -6.68
CA LEU A 860 28.72 -23.32 -8.04
C LEU A 860 27.89 -24.06 -9.11
N GLY A 861 27.25 -25.17 -8.77
CA GLY A 861 26.37 -25.93 -9.67
C GLY A 861 25.02 -25.25 -9.93
N LEU A 862 24.66 -24.24 -9.14
CA LEU A 862 23.42 -23.46 -9.27
C LEU A 862 23.63 -22.10 -9.94
N PHE A 863 24.82 -21.85 -10.45
CA PHE A 863 25.11 -20.64 -11.22
C PHE A 863 24.40 -20.68 -12.56
N ARG A 864 23.82 -19.54 -12.94
CA ARG A 864 23.28 -19.36 -14.29
C ARG A 864 24.43 -19.11 -15.26
N GLU A 865 24.37 -19.73 -16.43
CA GLU A 865 25.40 -19.61 -17.48
C GLU A 865 25.47 -18.21 -18.11
N GLU A 866 24.41 -17.42 -17.97
CA GLU A 866 24.34 -16.07 -18.55
C GLU A 866 25.26 -15.09 -17.80
N GLU A 867 26.05 -14.33 -18.56
CA GLU A 867 26.91 -13.29 -18.01
C GLU A 867 26.12 -11.98 -17.80
N TYR A 868 26.15 -11.49 -16.56
CA TYR A 868 25.55 -10.21 -16.19
C TYR A 868 26.62 -9.21 -15.75
N LEU A 869 26.33 -7.92 -15.94
CA LEU A 869 27.07 -6.83 -15.35
C LEU A 869 26.14 -6.01 -14.47
N LEU A 870 26.67 -5.53 -13.36
CA LEU A 870 26.08 -4.46 -12.57
C LEU A 870 26.63 -3.13 -13.06
N MET A 871 25.75 -2.19 -13.39
CA MET A 871 26.09 -0.85 -13.89
C MET A 871 25.54 0.23 -12.96
N LEU A 872 26.35 0.71 -12.01
CA LEU A 872 26.81 2.10 -12.02
C LEU A 872 25.90 3.26 -12.46
N VAL A 873 24.66 3.46 -12.00
CA VAL A 873 23.87 4.65 -12.45
C VAL A 873 24.22 5.89 -11.65
N HIS A 874 24.07 5.83 -10.33
CA HIS A 874 24.30 6.96 -9.44
C HIS A 874 24.68 6.53 -8.03
N THR A 875 25.50 7.35 -7.38
CA THR A 875 25.76 7.36 -5.95
C THR A 875 26.19 8.79 -5.61
N ASP A 876 25.84 9.30 -4.43
CA ASP A 876 26.38 10.60 -4.02
C ASP A 876 27.75 10.39 -3.35
N ASP A 877 28.78 10.68 -4.12
CA ASP A 877 30.19 10.70 -3.72
C ASP A 877 30.81 12.08 -3.99
N SER A 878 29.98 13.13 -3.91
CA SER A 878 30.40 14.51 -4.16
C SER A 878 31.03 15.19 -2.95
N GLU A 879 30.61 14.84 -1.72
CA GLU A 879 31.19 15.36 -0.48
C GLU A 879 32.10 14.34 0.23
N PRO A 880 33.32 14.73 0.64
CA PRO A 880 34.36 13.83 1.13
C PRO A 880 34.33 13.56 2.65
N GLU A 881 33.17 13.65 3.33
CA GLU A 881 33.15 13.58 4.81
C GLU A 881 33.62 12.23 5.38
N ASP A 882 33.53 11.13 4.62
CA ASP A 882 34.23 9.86 4.87
C ASP A 882 34.74 9.23 3.55
N PRO A 883 36.06 9.12 3.32
CA PRO A 883 36.61 8.54 2.09
C PRO A 883 36.42 7.01 2.00
N GLU A 884 36.00 6.33 3.08
CA GLU A 884 35.76 4.90 3.07
C GLU A 884 34.31 4.52 2.79
N TRP A 885 33.33 5.34 3.19
CA TRP A 885 31.90 5.02 3.10
C TRP A 885 31.07 6.19 2.54
N SER A 886 30.10 5.88 1.67
CA SER A 886 29.07 6.85 1.28
C SER A 886 27.81 6.68 2.14
N ASN A 887 27.28 7.80 2.65
CA ASN A 887 25.97 7.85 3.29
C ASN A 887 24.81 7.66 2.30
N SER A 888 25.09 7.73 1.00
CA SER A 888 24.13 7.55 -0.08
C SER A 888 24.16 6.15 -0.66
N LYS A 889 23.00 5.66 -1.08
CA LYS A 889 22.88 4.37 -1.75
C LYS A 889 23.49 4.44 -3.15
N ALA A 890 24.19 3.37 -3.56
CA ALA A 890 24.58 3.18 -4.96
C ALA A 890 23.47 2.43 -5.69
N VAL A 891 22.92 3.06 -6.71
CA VAL A 891 21.78 2.55 -7.49
C VAL A 891 22.25 2.16 -8.88
N CYS A 892 21.93 0.94 -9.28
CA CYS A 892 22.52 0.25 -10.41
C CYS A 892 21.46 -0.38 -11.31
N LEU A 893 21.80 -0.56 -12.59
CA LEU A 893 21.09 -1.49 -13.47
C LEU A 893 21.80 -2.84 -13.49
N VAL A 894 21.02 -3.90 -13.62
CA VAL A 894 21.52 -5.19 -14.08
C VAL A 894 21.40 -5.22 -15.59
N ILE A 895 22.51 -5.47 -16.28
CA ILE A 895 22.56 -5.52 -17.73
C ILE A 895 23.20 -6.83 -18.20
N ARG A 896 22.82 -7.29 -19.38
CA ARG A 896 23.45 -8.43 -20.07
C ARG A 896 23.71 -8.09 -21.53
N GLN A 897 24.60 -8.81 -22.20
CA GLN A 897 24.82 -8.64 -23.63
C GLN A 897 23.53 -8.94 -24.40
N ALA A 898 23.21 -8.12 -25.40
CA ALA A 898 22.00 -8.30 -26.22
C ALA A 898 22.03 -9.66 -26.93
N ARG A 899 20.97 -10.47 -26.77
CA ARG A 899 20.94 -11.89 -27.19
C ARG A 899 20.87 -12.08 -28.71
N ASP A 900 20.39 -11.08 -29.45
CA ASP A 900 20.08 -11.19 -30.89
C ASP A 900 21.23 -10.78 -31.83
N GLY A 901 22.49 -10.93 -31.38
CA GLY A 901 23.66 -10.65 -32.24
C GLY A 901 23.97 -9.16 -32.42
N GLY A 902 23.60 -8.33 -31.44
CA GLY A 902 24.05 -6.94 -31.38
C GLY A 902 25.60 -6.85 -31.41
N PRO A 903 26.18 -5.77 -31.95
CA PRO A 903 27.62 -5.61 -31.98
C PRO A 903 28.20 -5.67 -30.55
N PRO A 904 29.45 -6.15 -30.38
CA PRO A 904 30.11 -6.18 -29.09
C PRO A 904 30.02 -4.81 -28.40
N GLY A 905 29.58 -4.79 -27.13
CA GLY A 905 29.37 -3.55 -26.37
C GLY A 905 27.92 -3.06 -26.30
N CYS A 906 26.97 -3.76 -26.93
CA CYS A 906 25.53 -3.53 -26.76
C CYS A 906 24.93 -4.41 -25.65
N TYR A 907 24.21 -3.78 -24.73
CA TYR A 907 23.64 -4.39 -23.54
C TYR A 907 22.15 -4.07 -23.39
N GLU A 908 21.39 -5.02 -22.87
CA GLU A 908 20.01 -4.83 -22.45
C GLU A 908 19.92 -4.75 -20.93
N ARG A 909 19.03 -3.89 -20.43
CA ARG A 909 18.58 -3.91 -19.05
C ARG A 909 17.72 -5.16 -18.79
N VAL A 910 18.01 -5.80 -17.67
CA VAL A 910 17.32 -7.01 -17.19
C VAL A 910 17.05 -7.00 -15.69
N GLY A 911 17.29 -5.86 -15.03
CA GLY A 911 16.99 -5.70 -13.62
C GLY A 911 17.51 -4.39 -13.05
N PHE A 912 17.26 -4.22 -11.76
CA PHE A 912 17.63 -3.09 -10.93
C PHE A 912 18.33 -3.62 -9.68
N ALA A 913 19.33 -2.89 -9.20
CA ALA A 913 20.02 -3.26 -7.97
C ALA A 913 20.35 -2.04 -7.12
N LYS A 914 20.41 -2.27 -5.82
CA LYS A 914 20.68 -1.26 -4.81
C LYS A 914 21.72 -1.75 -3.83
N LEU A 915 22.83 -1.04 -3.77
CA LEU A 915 23.90 -1.28 -2.82
C LEU A 915 23.71 -0.32 -1.64
N GLN A 916 23.64 -0.87 -0.43
CA GLN A 916 23.45 -0.10 0.79
C GLN A 916 24.80 0.42 1.27
N GLN A 917 24.92 1.74 1.48
CA GLN A 917 26.13 2.40 2.01
C GLN A 917 27.42 1.82 1.41
N PRO A 918 27.66 2.00 0.10
CA PRO A 918 28.80 1.37 -0.56
C PRO A 918 30.12 1.91 0.01
N ARG A 919 31.10 1.01 0.15
CA ARG A 919 32.48 1.43 0.40
C ARG A 919 33.00 2.16 -0.84
N LEU A 920 33.40 3.42 -0.73
CA LEU A 920 33.80 4.22 -1.90
C LEU A 920 35.06 3.67 -2.58
N ARG A 921 36.04 3.19 -1.79
CA ARG A 921 37.22 2.48 -2.33
C ARG A 921 36.87 1.21 -3.09
N TRP A 922 35.77 0.54 -2.75
CA TRP A 922 35.35 -0.63 -3.50
C TRP A 922 34.94 -0.24 -4.93
N LEU A 923 34.37 0.95 -5.16
CA LEU A 923 34.07 1.44 -6.50
C LEU A 923 35.33 1.65 -7.37
N GLU A 924 36.51 1.84 -6.78
CA GLU A 924 37.78 1.92 -7.53
C GLU A 924 38.15 0.59 -8.20
N THR A 925 37.64 -0.53 -7.67
CA THR A 925 37.83 -1.87 -8.26
C THR A 925 36.92 -2.15 -9.45
N TRP A 926 35.95 -1.27 -9.71
CA TRP A 926 35.01 -1.43 -10.80
C TRP A 926 35.63 -0.91 -12.10
N GLN A 927 35.23 -1.50 -13.21
CA GLN A 927 35.77 -1.13 -14.51
C GLN A 927 34.93 0.00 -15.13
N ARG A 928 35.57 1.12 -15.45
CA ARG A 928 34.96 2.16 -16.28
C ARG A 928 34.86 1.66 -17.73
N ARG A 929 33.65 1.66 -18.29
CA ARG A 929 33.38 1.21 -19.67
C ARG A 929 32.53 2.24 -20.39
N VAL A 930 32.75 2.35 -21.69
CA VAL A 930 31.78 2.94 -22.61
C VAL A 930 30.96 1.79 -23.18
N LEU A 931 29.65 1.82 -22.97
CA LEU A 931 28.72 0.78 -23.40
C LEU A 931 27.49 1.39 -24.05
N THR A 932 26.77 0.59 -24.84
CA THR A 932 25.52 1.00 -25.49
C THR A 932 24.35 0.22 -24.89
N LEU A 933 23.39 0.91 -24.26
CA LEU A 933 22.13 0.31 -23.84
C LEU A 933 21.12 0.34 -24.98
N VAL A 934 20.45 -0.79 -25.23
CA VAL A 934 19.47 -0.98 -26.33
C VAL A 934 18.10 -1.41 -25.85
#